data_AF-A0A354BM19-F1
#
_entry.id   AF-A0A354BM19-F1
#
_cell.length_a   1.000
_cell.length_b   1.000
_cell.length_c   1.000
_cell.angle_alpha   90.00
_cell.angle_beta   90.00
_cell.angle_gamma   90.00
#
_symmetry.space_group_name_H-M   'P 1'
#
loop_
_entity.id
_entity.type
_entity.pdbx_description
1 polymer ?
#
loop_
_entity_poly.entity_id
_entity_poly.type
_entity_poly.pdbx_seq_one_letter_code
_entity_poly.pdbx_strand_id
1 'polypeptide(L)'
;MCEIGALSRHELASIAVACNSQPCREDRVQLLTKKPFLVLDIETAEFFARHEWLEGLTRAFQIGIPKHETEHTTHVLEEFRLRQEASEWLNKLNGYLSERLNQRFFFPSMTLPASRMGDKGQCARVLEELIYSTRVEPYPLWTDDRMINRHAHAEQQPIATIDNVLEFVTTKGLLSTDQYYDYLVQLMQLNVLYLSIPFGLVVHYLRRAGLSVEGVLRETYELKIIRRYSAYVFSHGTALHPLPIEQGKPSEAATYFYYFRETCRQAVIELWTDEALTKQHKELASKWIIECLWKGMEDIAHLEPHPLSSEDMVAISQALLIGFGLVMAFADVKRRGENAATYLSWLHEAHLESHWQSNSNLKPLVLKKIRQVITDMVEKEKGDRRQITLALFAHVLATTSKHLAALILSDDKLKSIFQDHLKETVVVTEGLKVPAKEWEQWGFGAITAGAGTRQHVALGDKTLTIYWHEPSPFTAGLGLLQSKADGSVMSVVQSDSFLKLRHPIRTIREQALQAFIPYLGIHNDAIIRLLQKAVSDGDRQTFAREVEQQTERSWNFFWERLKQLVIAQIGIHESVAFPPQPEIFERWLNLPSATYHDQATFAEAYTRAIEENIRAEGIEKTVAKVFGLPVGRCFDPNTALGNRLRSDGPEKDQIIGHLLACSRTTSNPIFLLNSLEALLQFALPNPTVQNAITQILIKLLAPSKDPDTLRLPSSFRLYASALRFAWYRMESLEVYGSMPVLQRILMAYTYATGIMNLADSLRDRENYDMDREFLAEWMDSRVSRPGTAVFEDLFEEHLEVSHPMGMGPFRMTVAPTLQILAAQKESLAPFRDEVLRLVIDTARSMVQATFEGGWEIYHPFVTTRNWFRAPWGRNAIVSLKELLEGLLNDDLSRLGPADTEVVASVQSFDARTLLQMALDWISSSRAWNAGDLLLVYLALSEPIDVEQTERILAAMRQLDLSQFHEEQDFLLACGVIARCGAATKDPGIHLEALEKLTDAWNSRASTLNHYVAIMDAAQKLCLGMGGVESFYNWWERTINASQRELPSEVQGLVSGLTWTTPLSCQNSLPGIRAKLLML
;
A
#
# COMPACT_ATOMS: atom_id res chain seq x y z
N MET A 1 -14.99 -30.96 -80.65
CA MET A 1 -14.82 -32.18 -81.48
C MET A 1 -14.25 -31.87 -82.86
N CYS A 2 -14.83 -30.94 -83.64
CA CYS A 2 -14.18 -30.46 -84.88
C CYS A 2 -12.98 -29.51 -84.59
N GLU A 3 -13.07 -28.65 -83.56
CA GLU A 3 -11.97 -27.77 -83.14
C GLU A 3 -10.81 -28.49 -82.41
N ILE A 4 -10.96 -29.80 -82.16
CA ILE A 4 -9.91 -30.70 -81.66
C ILE A 4 -9.50 -31.72 -82.73
N GLY A 5 -9.85 -31.47 -84.01
CA GLY A 5 -9.33 -32.19 -85.18
C GLY A 5 -9.67 -33.67 -85.26
N ALA A 6 -10.64 -34.16 -84.48
CA ALA A 6 -10.85 -35.60 -84.34
C ALA A 6 -11.85 -36.21 -85.33
N LEU A 7 -12.80 -35.45 -85.89
CA LEU A 7 -13.76 -35.92 -86.90
C LEU A 7 -14.20 -34.78 -87.82
N SER A 8 -14.40 -35.08 -89.11
CA SER A 8 -14.90 -34.11 -90.10
C SER A 8 -16.37 -33.76 -89.85
N ARG A 9 -16.80 -32.57 -90.29
CA ARG A 9 -18.21 -32.15 -90.19
C ARG A 9 -19.18 -33.12 -90.88
N HIS A 10 -18.71 -33.90 -91.86
CA HIS A 10 -19.54 -34.87 -92.56
C HIS A 10 -19.78 -36.14 -91.74
N GLU A 11 -18.80 -36.58 -90.95
CA GLU A 11 -18.88 -37.74 -90.04
C GLU A 11 -19.71 -37.43 -88.78
N LEU A 12 -19.70 -36.18 -88.31
CA LEU A 12 -20.59 -35.73 -87.24
C LEU A 12 -22.07 -35.73 -87.65
N ALA A 13 -22.37 -35.51 -88.92
CA ALA A 13 -23.73 -35.57 -89.45
C ALA A 13 -24.24 -37.02 -89.65
N SER A 14 -23.36 -37.99 -89.94
CA SER A 14 -23.76 -39.40 -90.06
C SER A 14 -24.01 -40.07 -88.71
N ILE A 15 -23.30 -39.65 -87.66
CA ILE A 15 -23.48 -40.16 -86.29
C ILE A 15 -24.78 -39.62 -85.66
N ALA A 16 -25.15 -38.37 -85.96
CA ALA A 16 -26.39 -37.75 -85.47
C ALA A 16 -27.68 -38.40 -86.01
N VAL A 17 -27.60 -39.14 -87.12
CA VAL A 17 -28.75 -39.85 -87.72
C VAL A 17 -28.85 -41.31 -87.21
N ALA A 18 -27.76 -41.90 -86.74
CA ALA A 18 -27.69 -43.32 -86.40
C ALA A 18 -28.14 -43.69 -84.97
N CYS A 19 -28.29 -42.73 -84.05
CA CYS A 19 -28.66 -43.00 -82.65
C CYS A 19 -30.15 -42.80 -82.35
N ASN A 20 -31.03 -43.02 -83.34
CA ASN A 20 -32.47 -42.80 -83.24
C ASN A 20 -33.29 -44.10 -83.17
N SER A 21 -32.84 -45.13 -82.44
CA SER A 21 -33.71 -46.25 -81.98
C SER A 21 -32.97 -47.30 -81.12
N GLN A 22 -33.46 -47.50 -79.88
CA GLN A 22 -33.24 -48.61 -78.90
C GLN A 22 -32.18 -48.45 -77.77
N PRO A 23 -32.49 -48.86 -76.51
CA PRO A 23 -31.61 -48.72 -75.34
C PRO A 23 -30.87 -50.02 -74.92
N CYS A 24 -29.75 -49.82 -74.21
CA CYS A 24 -28.99 -50.73 -73.32
C CYS A 24 -28.08 -51.84 -73.90
N ARG A 25 -26.75 -51.62 -73.85
CA ARG A 25 -25.84 -52.08 -72.76
C ARG A 25 -24.40 -51.64 -73.08
N GLU A 26 -23.99 -50.50 -72.52
CA GLU A 26 -22.63 -49.94 -72.61
C GLU A 26 -21.61 -50.59 -71.67
N ASP A 27 -21.99 -51.63 -70.92
CA ASP A 27 -21.18 -52.22 -69.84
C ASP A 27 -19.83 -52.82 -70.30
N ARG A 28 -19.64 -53.04 -71.61
CA ARG A 28 -18.38 -53.61 -72.15
C ARG A 28 -17.53 -52.64 -72.96
N VAL A 29 -18.07 -51.47 -73.33
CA VAL A 29 -17.31 -50.43 -74.05
C VAL A 29 -16.72 -49.41 -73.07
N GLN A 30 -17.35 -49.18 -71.91
CA GLN A 30 -16.81 -48.27 -70.89
C GLN A 30 -15.59 -48.83 -70.12
N LEU A 31 -15.31 -50.14 -70.20
CA LEU A 31 -14.14 -50.78 -69.58
C LEU A 31 -12.81 -50.52 -70.31
N LEU A 32 -12.83 -49.87 -71.48
CA LEU A 32 -11.61 -49.61 -72.28
C LEU A 32 -11.30 -48.11 -72.50
N THR A 33 -12.07 -47.18 -71.92
CA THR A 33 -11.83 -45.73 -72.07
C THR A 33 -11.61 -44.97 -70.75
N LYS A 34 -11.46 -45.65 -69.62
CA LYS A 34 -10.94 -45.07 -68.37
C LYS A 34 -9.86 -45.99 -67.79
N LYS A 35 -8.74 -45.43 -67.30
CA LYS A 35 -7.76 -46.21 -66.53
C LYS A 35 -8.51 -46.95 -65.41
N PRO A 36 -8.37 -48.28 -65.28
CA PRO A 36 -9.06 -49.01 -64.21
C PRO A 36 -8.64 -48.43 -62.84
N PHE A 37 -9.63 -48.25 -61.95
CA PHE A 37 -9.39 -47.65 -60.65
C PHE A 37 -8.81 -48.70 -59.70
N LEU A 38 -7.62 -48.47 -59.17
CA LEU A 38 -6.93 -49.37 -58.27
C LEU A 38 -6.87 -48.71 -56.89
N VAL A 39 -7.52 -49.32 -55.90
CA VAL A 39 -7.45 -48.82 -54.52
C VAL A 39 -6.30 -49.53 -53.82
N LEU A 40 -5.40 -48.74 -53.24
CA LEU A 40 -4.25 -49.23 -52.48
C LEU A 40 -4.43 -48.87 -51.01
N ASP A 41 -4.09 -49.78 -50.12
CA ASP A 41 -3.79 -49.43 -48.73
C ASP A 41 -2.41 -48.75 -48.64
N ILE A 42 -2.12 -48.16 -47.48
CA ILE A 42 -0.92 -47.35 -47.30
C ILE A 42 0.36 -48.19 -47.35
N GLU A 43 0.36 -49.42 -46.83
CA GLU A 43 1.53 -50.31 -46.86
C GLU A 43 1.88 -50.74 -48.29
N THR A 44 0.87 -51.00 -49.11
CA THR A 44 1.05 -51.35 -50.53
C THR A 44 1.50 -50.13 -51.34
N ALA A 45 0.94 -48.95 -51.07
CA ALA A 45 1.38 -47.71 -51.70
C ALA A 45 2.85 -47.39 -51.35
N GLU A 46 3.25 -47.56 -50.08
CA GLU A 46 4.63 -47.42 -49.63
C GLU A 46 5.57 -48.45 -50.27
N PHE A 47 5.14 -49.72 -50.34
CA PHE A 47 5.92 -50.79 -50.98
C PHE A 47 6.24 -50.43 -52.43
N PHE A 48 5.25 -49.99 -53.20
CA PHE A 48 5.46 -49.57 -54.59
C PHE A 48 6.23 -48.26 -54.71
N ALA A 49 6.10 -47.33 -53.76
CA ALA A 49 6.90 -46.10 -53.73
C ALA A 49 8.38 -46.38 -53.46
N ARG A 50 8.71 -47.27 -52.50
CA ARG A 50 10.09 -47.66 -52.16
C ARG A 50 10.82 -48.34 -53.32
N HIS A 51 10.09 -48.98 -54.23
CA HIS A 51 10.63 -49.60 -55.44
C HIS A 51 10.50 -48.71 -56.70
N GLU A 52 10.08 -47.45 -56.55
CA GLU A 52 9.87 -46.47 -57.63
C GLU A 52 8.84 -46.88 -58.70
N TRP A 53 7.96 -47.83 -58.39
CA TRP A 53 6.96 -48.34 -59.33
C TRP A 53 5.62 -47.60 -59.25
N LEU A 54 5.40 -46.85 -58.18
CA LEU A 54 4.13 -46.15 -57.94
C LEU A 54 3.80 -45.17 -59.08
N GLU A 55 4.78 -44.43 -59.59
CA GLU A 55 4.58 -43.50 -60.70
C GLU A 55 4.21 -44.24 -62.00
N GLY A 56 4.85 -45.38 -62.27
CA GLY A 56 4.49 -46.27 -63.38
C GLY A 56 3.07 -46.84 -63.25
N LEU A 57 2.67 -47.21 -62.03
CA LEU A 57 1.32 -47.69 -61.72
C LEU A 57 0.26 -46.60 -61.96
N THR A 58 0.52 -45.34 -61.60
CA THR A 58 -0.42 -44.22 -61.90
C THR A 58 -0.57 -43.94 -63.40
N ARG A 59 0.38 -44.37 -64.23
CA ARG A 59 0.28 -44.28 -65.70
C ARG A 59 -0.64 -45.34 -66.28
N ALA A 60 -0.76 -46.51 -65.64
CA ALA A 60 -1.61 -47.62 -66.08
C ALA A 60 -2.99 -47.64 -65.40
N PHE A 61 -3.08 -47.24 -64.13
CA PHE A 61 -4.29 -47.27 -63.29
C PHE A 61 -4.63 -45.88 -62.74
N GLN A 62 -5.90 -45.64 -62.41
CA GLN A 62 -6.28 -44.48 -61.60
C GLN A 62 -6.20 -44.92 -60.12
N ILE A 63 -5.20 -44.45 -59.39
CA ILE A 63 -4.95 -44.92 -58.02
C ILE A 63 -5.76 -44.10 -57.03
N GLY A 64 -6.46 -44.77 -56.12
CA GLY A 64 -7.10 -44.15 -54.95
C GLY A 64 -6.50 -44.71 -53.67
N ILE A 65 -6.16 -43.84 -52.73
CA ILE A 65 -5.86 -44.23 -51.34
C ILE A 65 -7.05 -43.77 -50.50
N PRO A 66 -7.64 -44.63 -49.64
CA PRO A 66 -8.73 -44.24 -48.78
C PRO A 66 -8.39 -43.00 -47.94
N LYS A 67 -9.31 -42.02 -47.89
CA LYS A 67 -9.08 -40.71 -47.23
C LYS A 67 -8.65 -40.83 -45.77
N HIS A 68 -9.19 -41.80 -45.04
CA HIS A 68 -8.87 -42.05 -43.63
C HIS A 68 -7.40 -42.45 -43.42
N GLU A 69 -6.78 -43.15 -44.38
CA GLU A 69 -5.35 -43.53 -44.33
C GLU A 69 -4.47 -42.29 -44.51
N THR A 70 -4.81 -41.42 -45.46
CA THR A 70 -4.08 -40.14 -45.66
C THR A 70 -4.26 -39.16 -44.51
N GLU A 71 -5.45 -39.12 -43.89
CA GLU A 71 -5.71 -38.32 -42.69
C GLU A 71 -4.93 -38.87 -41.48
N HIS A 72 -4.82 -40.20 -41.36
CA HIS A 72 -3.99 -40.85 -40.35
C HIS A 72 -2.51 -40.51 -40.53
N THR A 73 -1.94 -40.62 -41.74
CA THR A 73 -0.53 -40.23 -41.99
C THR A 73 -0.26 -38.76 -41.69
N THR A 74 -1.20 -37.87 -42.03
CA THR A 74 -1.08 -36.42 -41.74
C THR A 74 -1.08 -36.17 -40.23
N HIS A 75 -1.99 -36.83 -39.50
CA HIS A 75 -2.02 -36.78 -38.04
C HIS A 75 -0.73 -37.31 -37.41
N VAL A 76 -0.18 -38.42 -37.92
CA VAL A 76 1.09 -38.99 -37.45
C VAL A 76 2.27 -38.05 -37.71
N LEU A 77 2.30 -37.33 -38.85
CA LEU A 77 3.33 -36.32 -39.14
C LEU A 77 3.23 -35.08 -38.24
N GLU A 78 2.02 -34.59 -37.97
CA GLU A 78 1.78 -33.51 -37.01
C GLU A 78 2.23 -33.91 -35.61
N GLU A 79 1.90 -35.14 -35.20
CA GLU A 79 2.33 -35.71 -33.91
C GLU A 79 3.86 -35.87 -33.83
N PHE A 80 4.52 -36.28 -34.93
CA PHE A 80 5.97 -36.35 -35.02
C PHE A 80 6.63 -34.98 -34.92
N ARG A 81 6.08 -33.95 -35.58
CA ARG A 81 6.56 -32.56 -35.51
C ARG A 81 6.46 -32.02 -34.07
N LEU A 82 5.33 -32.23 -33.41
CA LEU A 82 5.14 -31.85 -32.02
C LEU A 82 6.12 -32.57 -31.07
N ARG A 83 6.39 -33.85 -31.30
CA ARG A 83 7.40 -34.62 -30.55
C ARG A 83 8.82 -34.07 -30.77
N GLN A 84 9.15 -33.63 -31.98
CA GLN A 84 10.45 -33.03 -32.27
C GLN A 84 10.61 -31.66 -31.58
N GLU A 85 9.59 -30.79 -31.66
CA GLU A 85 9.58 -29.50 -30.96
C GLU A 85 9.67 -29.67 -29.44
N ALA A 86 8.94 -30.64 -28.87
CA ALA A 86 9.03 -30.99 -27.46
C ALA A 86 10.42 -31.53 -27.08
N SER A 87 11.03 -32.36 -27.91
CA SER A 87 12.38 -32.88 -27.69
C SER A 87 13.43 -31.76 -27.71
N GLU A 88 13.35 -30.84 -28.67
CA GLU A 88 14.23 -29.68 -28.75
C GLU A 88 14.07 -28.75 -27.54
N TRP A 89 12.83 -28.50 -27.10
CA TRP A 89 12.55 -27.73 -25.90
C TRP A 89 13.08 -28.42 -24.64
N LEU A 90 12.83 -29.73 -24.46
CA LEU A 90 13.35 -30.50 -23.33
C LEU A 90 14.87 -30.54 -23.31
N ASN A 91 15.53 -30.65 -24.46
CA ASN A 91 17.00 -30.60 -24.54
C ASN A 91 17.53 -29.22 -24.16
N LYS A 92 16.88 -28.13 -24.58
CA LYS A 92 17.23 -26.76 -24.16
C LYS A 92 17.00 -26.56 -22.67
N LEU A 93 15.88 -27.03 -22.13
CA LEU A 93 15.58 -26.97 -20.70
C LEU A 93 16.62 -27.77 -19.91
N ASN A 94 16.93 -28.99 -20.34
CA ASN A 94 17.95 -29.82 -19.71
C ASN A 94 19.34 -29.15 -19.78
N GLY A 95 19.69 -28.51 -20.89
CA GLY A 95 20.91 -27.69 -21.01
C GLY A 95 20.92 -26.51 -20.03
N TYR A 96 19.85 -25.73 -19.99
CA TYR A 96 19.70 -24.59 -19.07
C TYR A 96 19.78 -25.02 -17.59
N LEU A 97 19.08 -26.10 -17.24
CA LEU A 97 19.11 -26.72 -15.92
C LEU A 97 20.54 -27.21 -15.61
N SER A 98 21.16 -27.98 -16.49
CA SER A 98 22.51 -28.53 -16.28
C SER A 98 23.61 -27.45 -16.17
N GLU A 99 23.52 -26.36 -16.94
CA GLU A 99 24.49 -25.26 -16.92
C GLU A 99 24.37 -24.39 -15.66
N ARG A 100 23.14 -24.06 -15.24
CA ARG A 100 22.91 -23.12 -14.11
C ARG A 100 22.75 -23.79 -12.75
N LEU A 101 22.39 -25.07 -12.71
CA LEU A 101 22.20 -25.80 -11.44
C LEU A 101 23.52 -26.24 -10.80
N ASN A 102 24.62 -26.26 -11.54
CA ASN A 102 25.94 -26.59 -11.01
C ASN A 102 26.58 -25.49 -10.15
N GLN A 103 25.98 -24.29 -10.07
CA GLN A 103 26.63 -23.14 -9.42
C GLN A 103 25.94 -22.64 -8.15
N ARG A 104 24.68 -22.99 -7.83
CA ARG A 104 23.96 -22.42 -6.66
C ARG A 104 22.69 -23.13 -6.14
N PHE A 105 22.26 -24.27 -6.68
CA PHE A 105 20.96 -24.90 -6.31
C PHE A 105 21.10 -26.31 -5.71
N PHE A 106 20.26 -26.63 -4.71
CA PHE A 106 20.23 -27.93 -4.00
C PHE A 106 19.18 -28.86 -4.59
N PHE A 107 19.57 -30.08 -4.95
CA PHE A 107 18.63 -31.15 -5.28
C PHE A 107 18.51 -32.11 -4.09
N PRO A 108 17.36 -32.19 -3.40
CA PRO A 108 17.11 -33.27 -2.49
C PRO A 108 16.97 -34.57 -3.29
N SER A 109 18.05 -35.34 -3.40
CA SER A 109 18.00 -36.71 -3.92
C SER A 109 17.37 -37.62 -2.86
N MET A 110 16.05 -37.53 -2.68
CA MET A 110 15.31 -38.36 -1.74
C MET A 110 14.77 -39.60 -2.43
N THR A 111 15.43 -40.74 -2.24
CA THR A 111 14.91 -42.03 -2.68
C THR A 111 13.68 -42.42 -1.87
N LEU A 112 12.56 -42.66 -2.54
CA LEU A 112 11.37 -43.27 -1.91
C LEU A 112 11.74 -44.58 -1.22
N PRO A 113 11.18 -44.88 -0.02
CA PRO A 113 11.37 -46.17 0.62
C PRO A 113 10.95 -47.31 -0.31
N ALA A 114 11.73 -48.40 -0.36
CA ALA A 114 11.48 -49.54 -1.25
C ALA A 114 10.06 -50.14 -1.11
N SER A 115 9.39 -49.95 0.04
CA SER A 115 8.00 -50.35 0.28
C SER A 115 6.95 -49.56 -0.51
N ARG A 116 7.30 -48.40 -1.07
CA ARG A 116 6.44 -47.56 -1.93
C ARG A 116 6.78 -47.65 -3.42
N MET A 117 7.85 -48.35 -3.80
CA MET A 117 8.22 -48.64 -5.19
C MET A 117 7.31 -49.73 -5.81
N GLY A 118 5.99 -49.60 -5.67
CA GLY A 118 5.04 -50.46 -6.38
C GLY A 118 5.07 -50.24 -7.90
N ASP A 119 4.29 -51.05 -8.60
CA ASP A 119 4.15 -51.06 -10.08
C ASP A 119 3.41 -49.83 -10.64
N LYS A 120 3.48 -48.69 -9.95
CA LYS A 120 2.87 -47.42 -10.37
C LYS A 120 3.71 -46.79 -11.48
N GLY A 121 3.05 -46.22 -12.48
CA GLY A 121 3.68 -45.52 -13.60
C GLY A 121 4.53 -44.31 -13.15
N GLN A 122 5.40 -43.84 -14.04
CA GLN A 122 6.42 -42.82 -13.75
C GLN A 122 5.86 -41.52 -13.14
N CYS A 123 4.73 -41.02 -13.61
CA CYS A 123 4.11 -39.80 -13.07
C CYS A 123 3.67 -39.94 -11.60
N ALA A 124 3.17 -41.11 -11.23
CA ALA A 124 2.76 -41.37 -9.84
C ALA A 124 3.98 -41.43 -8.90
N ARG A 125 5.12 -41.91 -9.39
CA ARG A 125 6.38 -41.92 -8.63
C ARG A 125 6.90 -40.50 -8.39
N VAL A 126 6.92 -39.66 -9.43
CA VAL A 126 7.34 -38.24 -9.31
C VAL A 126 6.45 -37.50 -8.30
N LEU A 127 5.13 -37.72 -8.35
CA LEU A 127 4.22 -37.12 -7.38
C LEU A 127 4.46 -37.61 -5.95
N GLU A 128 4.69 -38.91 -5.76
CA GLU A 128 5.02 -39.46 -4.44
C GLU A 128 6.36 -38.93 -3.91
N GLU A 129 7.36 -38.76 -4.77
CA GLU A 129 8.65 -38.13 -4.42
C GLU A 129 8.46 -36.67 -3.98
N LEU A 130 7.68 -35.89 -4.75
CA LEU A 130 7.38 -34.50 -4.42
C LEU A 130 6.64 -34.37 -3.08
N ILE A 131 5.59 -35.16 -2.85
CA ILE A 131 4.84 -35.12 -1.57
C ILE A 131 5.72 -35.64 -0.42
N TYR A 132 6.53 -36.67 -0.65
CA TYR A 132 7.44 -37.16 0.38
C TYR A 132 8.48 -36.10 0.75
N SER A 133 8.95 -35.33 -0.23
CA SER A 133 9.94 -34.28 0.01
C SER A 133 9.45 -33.18 0.96
N THR A 134 8.16 -32.81 0.88
CA THR A 134 7.55 -31.81 1.79
C THR A 134 7.35 -32.32 3.22
N ARG A 135 7.44 -33.63 3.43
CA ARG A 135 7.38 -34.23 4.78
C ARG A 135 8.74 -34.21 5.47
N VAL A 136 9.81 -34.40 4.71
CA VAL A 136 11.18 -34.48 5.22
C VAL A 136 11.73 -33.08 5.46
N GLU A 137 11.49 -32.17 4.53
CA GLU A 137 11.88 -30.77 4.61
C GLU A 137 10.64 -29.88 4.54
N PRO A 138 10.56 -28.78 5.33
CA PRO A 138 9.38 -27.93 5.39
C PRO A 138 9.29 -26.95 4.21
N TYR A 139 9.41 -27.45 2.98
CA TYR A 139 9.35 -26.64 1.77
C TYR A 139 7.94 -26.63 1.17
N PRO A 140 7.49 -25.48 0.63
CA PRO A 140 6.23 -25.41 -0.11
C PRO A 140 6.31 -26.24 -1.40
N LEU A 141 5.21 -26.92 -1.76
CA LEU A 141 5.10 -27.64 -3.03
C LEU A 141 4.57 -26.69 -4.10
N TRP A 142 5.36 -26.41 -5.12
CA TRP A 142 4.85 -25.68 -6.29
C TRP A 142 4.32 -26.66 -7.35
N THR A 143 3.03 -26.57 -7.68
CA THR A 143 2.43 -27.27 -8.80
C THR A 143 1.16 -26.58 -9.31
N ASP A 144 1.01 -26.55 -10.63
CA ASP A 144 -0.18 -26.07 -11.33
C ASP A 144 -1.14 -27.20 -11.72
N ASP A 145 -0.81 -28.45 -11.35
CA ASP A 145 -1.70 -29.58 -11.55
C ASP A 145 -2.94 -29.46 -10.66
N ARG A 146 -4.09 -29.37 -11.30
CA ARG A 146 -5.38 -29.14 -10.65
C ARG A 146 -5.79 -30.25 -9.68
N MET A 147 -5.38 -31.49 -9.95
CA MET A 147 -5.68 -32.62 -9.07
C MET A 147 -4.89 -32.57 -7.77
N ILE A 148 -3.76 -31.85 -7.77
CA ILE A 148 -2.91 -31.68 -6.59
C ILE A 148 -3.28 -30.38 -5.87
N ASN A 149 -3.32 -29.25 -6.57
CA ASN A 149 -3.56 -27.92 -5.97
C ASN A 149 -4.98 -27.72 -5.42
N ARG A 150 -5.92 -28.64 -5.71
CA ARG A 150 -7.22 -28.71 -5.01
C ARG A 150 -7.07 -28.91 -3.49
N HIS A 151 -5.92 -29.42 -3.06
CA HIS A 151 -5.55 -29.52 -1.65
C HIS A 151 -4.76 -28.26 -1.27
N ALA A 152 -5.10 -27.66 -0.13
CA ALA A 152 -4.36 -26.49 0.36
C ALA A 152 -2.92 -26.84 0.80
N HIS A 153 -2.69 -28.09 1.19
CA HIS A 153 -1.41 -28.55 1.73
C HIS A 153 -1.05 -29.93 1.19
N ALA A 154 0.25 -30.14 0.97
CA ALA A 154 0.86 -31.46 0.84
C ALA A 154 1.50 -31.79 2.19
N GLU A 155 0.89 -32.73 2.93
CA GLU A 155 1.21 -33.02 4.33
C GLU A 155 0.96 -31.79 5.23
N GLN A 156 2.01 -31.10 5.70
CA GLN A 156 1.90 -29.87 6.51
C GLN A 156 2.35 -28.62 5.74
N GLN A 157 2.84 -28.76 4.50
CA GLN A 157 3.39 -27.66 3.73
C GLN A 157 2.39 -27.13 2.71
N PRO A 158 2.36 -25.80 2.46
CA PRO A 158 1.41 -25.22 1.53
C PRO A 158 1.72 -25.63 0.09
N ILE A 159 0.68 -25.76 -0.72
CA ILE A 159 0.78 -25.93 -2.16
C ILE A 159 0.64 -24.56 -2.83
N ALA A 160 1.59 -24.19 -3.69
CA ALA A 160 1.62 -22.93 -4.44
C ALA A 160 1.45 -23.17 -5.94
N THR A 161 0.83 -22.23 -6.63
CA THR A 161 0.65 -22.21 -8.10
C THR A 161 1.54 -21.14 -8.76
N ILE A 162 1.62 -21.14 -10.10
CA ILE A 162 2.41 -20.17 -10.87
C ILE A 162 2.03 -18.73 -10.54
N ASP A 163 0.75 -18.42 -10.35
CA ASP A 163 0.29 -17.09 -9.99
C ASP A 163 0.77 -16.69 -8.58
N ASN A 164 0.75 -17.60 -7.61
CA ASN A 164 1.32 -17.32 -6.27
C ASN A 164 2.82 -17.04 -6.33
N VAL A 165 3.56 -17.81 -7.14
CA VAL A 165 5.00 -17.63 -7.30
C VAL A 165 5.30 -16.30 -7.97
N LEU A 166 4.59 -15.95 -9.05
CA LEU A 166 4.76 -14.67 -9.73
C LEU A 166 4.43 -13.48 -8.80
N GLU A 167 3.34 -13.57 -8.04
CA GLU A 167 2.97 -12.56 -7.05
C GLU A 167 4.03 -12.41 -5.95
N PHE A 168 4.54 -13.54 -5.43
CA PHE A 168 5.60 -13.54 -4.41
C PHE A 168 6.88 -12.89 -4.95
N VAL A 169 7.33 -13.27 -6.14
CA VAL A 169 8.53 -12.73 -6.80
C VAL A 169 8.37 -11.23 -7.06
N THR A 170 7.17 -10.79 -7.45
CA THR A 170 6.83 -9.36 -7.62
C THR A 170 6.89 -8.61 -6.29
N THR A 171 6.31 -9.19 -5.22
CA THR A 171 6.32 -8.61 -3.86
C THR A 171 7.75 -8.48 -3.31
N LYS A 172 8.66 -9.37 -3.73
CA LYS A 172 10.10 -9.29 -3.41
C LYS A 172 10.88 -8.33 -4.31
N GLY A 173 10.24 -7.64 -5.25
CA GLY A 173 10.87 -6.67 -6.15
C GLY A 173 11.73 -7.29 -7.25
N LEU A 174 11.67 -8.61 -7.44
CA LEU A 174 12.42 -9.32 -8.49
C LEU A 174 11.75 -9.18 -9.87
N LEU A 175 10.45 -8.87 -9.88
CA LEU A 175 9.68 -8.47 -11.05
C LEU A 175 9.06 -7.10 -10.80
N SER A 176 9.15 -6.22 -11.79
CA SER A 176 8.31 -5.01 -11.81
C SER A 176 6.84 -5.38 -12.06
N THR A 177 5.92 -4.50 -11.67
CA THR A 177 4.48 -4.70 -11.91
C THR A 177 4.15 -4.87 -13.40
N ASP A 178 4.83 -4.13 -14.28
CA ASP A 178 4.63 -4.23 -15.73
C ASP A 178 5.10 -5.60 -16.24
N GLN A 179 6.27 -6.09 -15.80
CA GLN A 179 6.74 -7.43 -16.15
C GLN A 179 5.81 -8.54 -15.63
N TYR A 180 5.31 -8.40 -14.40
CA TYR A 180 4.32 -9.32 -13.84
C TYR A 180 3.07 -9.41 -14.73
N TYR A 181 2.55 -8.26 -15.15
CA TYR A 181 1.39 -8.18 -16.05
C TYR A 181 1.67 -8.76 -17.44
N ASP A 182 2.86 -8.51 -18.00
CA ASP A 182 3.26 -9.11 -19.27
C ASP A 182 3.31 -10.64 -19.19
N TYR A 183 3.87 -11.21 -18.11
CA TYR A 183 3.90 -12.65 -17.91
C TYR A 183 2.50 -13.24 -17.75
N LEU A 184 1.60 -12.59 -17.01
CA LEU A 184 0.21 -13.04 -16.93
C LEU A 184 -0.49 -13.03 -18.29
N VAL A 185 -0.30 -11.99 -19.09
CA VAL A 185 -0.85 -11.92 -20.46
C VAL A 185 -0.28 -13.03 -21.34
N GLN A 186 1.02 -13.33 -21.22
CA GLN A 186 1.63 -14.45 -21.94
C GLN A 186 1.03 -15.80 -21.52
N LEU A 187 0.85 -16.05 -20.23
CA LEU A 187 0.22 -17.29 -19.74
C LEU A 187 -1.23 -17.41 -20.23
N MET A 188 -1.98 -16.31 -20.26
CA MET A 188 -3.33 -16.26 -20.84
C MET A 188 -3.33 -16.53 -22.34
N GLN A 189 -2.34 -15.99 -23.07
CA GLN A 189 -2.17 -16.25 -24.51
C GLN A 189 -1.85 -17.74 -24.80
N LEU A 190 -1.13 -18.39 -23.88
CA LEU A 190 -0.84 -19.82 -23.91
C LEU A 190 -2.04 -20.69 -23.45
N ASN A 191 -3.18 -20.07 -23.10
CA ASN A 191 -4.39 -20.72 -22.58
C ASN A 191 -4.13 -21.56 -21.32
N VAL A 192 -3.25 -21.11 -20.43
CA VAL A 192 -3.16 -21.69 -19.08
C VAL A 192 -4.49 -21.43 -18.37
N LEU A 193 -5.30 -22.48 -18.20
CA LEU A 193 -6.71 -22.34 -17.84
C LEU A 193 -6.91 -21.95 -16.38
N TYR A 194 -7.94 -21.13 -16.11
CA TYR A 194 -8.40 -20.71 -14.78
C TYR A 194 -7.35 -19.97 -13.93
N LEU A 195 -6.49 -19.19 -14.57
CA LEU A 195 -5.63 -18.21 -13.92
C LEU A 195 -6.48 -17.14 -13.26
N SER A 196 -6.09 -16.76 -12.04
CA SER A 196 -6.62 -15.59 -11.37
C SER A 196 -6.24 -14.34 -12.15
N ILE A 197 -7.20 -13.60 -12.69
CA ILE A 197 -6.96 -12.32 -13.36
C ILE A 197 -6.94 -11.24 -12.27
N PRO A 198 -5.82 -10.60 -11.93
CA PRO A 198 -5.83 -9.54 -10.94
C PRO A 198 -6.50 -8.27 -11.51
N PHE A 199 -7.28 -7.57 -10.69
CA PHE A 199 -7.99 -6.37 -11.16
C PHE A 199 -7.02 -5.27 -11.66
N GLY A 200 -5.85 -5.17 -11.04
CA GLY A 200 -4.81 -4.22 -11.43
C GLY A 200 -4.32 -4.41 -12.87
N LEU A 201 -4.27 -5.66 -13.37
CA LEU A 201 -3.92 -5.96 -14.77
C LEU A 201 -4.95 -5.35 -15.73
N VAL A 202 -6.23 -5.56 -15.43
CA VAL A 202 -7.34 -5.04 -16.25
C VAL A 202 -7.33 -3.51 -16.25
N VAL A 203 -7.20 -2.90 -15.08
CA VAL A 203 -7.13 -1.44 -14.93
C VAL A 203 -5.90 -0.86 -15.64
N HIS A 204 -4.74 -1.51 -15.52
CA HIS A 204 -3.50 -1.07 -16.14
C HIS A 204 -3.65 -0.91 -17.66
N TYR A 205 -4.18 -1.92 -18.34
CA TYR A 205 -4.38 -1.86 -19.78
C TYR A 205 -5.55 -0.96 -20.19
N LEU A 206 -6.62 -0.87 -19.39
CA LEU A 206 -7.73 0.06 -19.67
C LEU A 206 -7.34 1.54 -19.49
N ARG A 207 -6.42 1.86 -18.57
CA ARG A 207 -5.85 3.21 -18.43
C ARG A 207 -5.03 3.62 -19.67
N ARG A 208 -4.26 2.67 -20.21
CA ARG A 208 -3.39 2.89 -21.39
C ARG A 208 -4.15 2.82 -22.73
N ALA A 209 -5.34 2.22 -22.75
CA ALA A 209 -6.16 2.12 -23.94
C ALA A 209 -6.66 3.51 -24.38
N GLY A 210 -6.16 4.04 -25.48
CA GLY A 210 -6.61 5.32 -26.03
C GLY A 210 -8.05 5.28 -26.55
N LEU A 211 -8.61 6.45 -26.88
CA LEU A 211 -9.88 6.57 -27.60
C LEU A 211 -9.65 6.58 -29.12
N SER A 212 -10.52 5.94 -29.87
CA SER A 212 -10.55 6.02 -31.34
C SER A 212 -11.06 7.38 -31.81
N VAL A 213 -10.89 7.68 -33.10
CA VAL A 213 -11.42 8.90 -33.74
C VAL A 213 -12.95 8.99 -33.63
N GLU A 214 -13.62 7.85 -33.50
CA GLU A 214 -15.08 7.72 -33.33
C GLU A 214 -15.52 7.81 -31.86
N GLY A 215 -14.57 8.04 -30.93
CA GLY A 215 -14.86 8.15 -29.50
C GLY A 215 -15.13 6.82 -28.80
N VAL A 216 -14.64 5.70 -29.35
CA VAL A 216 -14.75 4.35 -28.75
C VAL A 216 -13.43 3.96 -28.11
N LEU A 217 -13.45 3.19 -27.02
CA LEU A 217 -12.22 2.66 -26.43
C LEU A 217 -11.47 1.78 -27.43
N ARG A 218 -10.21 2.11 -27.70
CA ARG A 218 -9.35 1.32 -28.59
C ARG A 218 -8.81 0.11 -27.83
N GLU A 219 -9.41 -1.04 -28.07
CA GLU A 219 -8.96 -2.31 -27.50
C GLU A 219 -7.51 -2.63 -27.90
N THR A 220 -6.61 -2.68 -26.91
CA THR A 220 -5.19 -3.02 -27.11
C THR A 220 -5.01 -4.52 -27.41
N TYR A 221 -3.79 -4.93 -27.73
CA TYR A 221 -3.48 -6.34 -27.97
C TYR A 221 -3.72 -7.20 -26.72
N GLU A 222 -3.37 -6.67 -25.54
CA GLU A 222 -3.45 -7.34 -24.25
C GLU A 222 -4.91 -7.43 -23.78
N LEU A 223 -5.71 -6.38 -23.97
CA LEU A 223 -7.16 -6.43 -23.70
C LEU A 223 -7.86 -7.49 -24.56
N LYS A 224 -7.45 -7.65 -25.83
CA LYS A 224 -7.96 -8.74 -26.69
C LYS A 224 -7.63 -10.12 -26.12
N ILE A 225 -6.42 -10.31 -25.59
CA ILE A 225 -6.03 -11.56 -24.95
C ILE A 225 -6.89 -11.81 -23.71
N ILE A 226 -7.01 -10.84 -22.81
CA ILE A 226 -7.79 -10.96 -21.57
C ILE A 226 -9.25 -11.31 -21.89
N ARG A 227 -9.87 -10.64 -22.86
CA ARG A 227 -11.25 -10.92 -23.29
C ARG A 227 -11.40 -12.32 -23.88
N ARG A 228 -10.51 -12.71 -24.79
CA ARG A 228 -10.54 -14.03 -25.44
C ARG A 228 -10.33 -15.15 -24.42
N TYR A 229 -9.36 -14.96 -23.52
CA TYR A 229 -9.04 -15.87 -22.45
C TYR A 229 -10.25 -16.08 -21.52
N SER A 230 -10.87 -14.99 -21.05
CA SER A 230 -12.05 -15.06 -20.19
C SER A 230 -13.21 -15.80 -20.87
N ALA A 231 -13.49 -15.48 -22.14
CA ALA A 231 -14.51 -16.19 -22.91
C ALA A 231 -14.17 -17.69 -23.10
N TYR A 232 -12.91 -18.00 -23.35
CA TYR A 232 -12.43 -19.38 -23.50
C TYR A 232 -12.62 -20.17 -22.20
N VAL A 233 -12.16 -19.64 -21.07
CA VAL A 233 -12.28 -20.28 -19.75
C VAL A 233 -13.72 -20.59 -19.39
N PHE A 234 -14.65 -19.64 -19.54
CA PHE A 234 -16.06 -19.88 -19.21
C PHE A 234 -16.79 -20.80 -20.20
N SER A 235 -16.30 -20.91 -21.45
CA SER A 235 -16.85 -21.89 -22.41
C SER A 235 -16.35 -23.33 -22.18
N HIS A 236 -15.21 -23.51 -21.50
CA HIS A 236 -14.56 -24.81 -21.25
C HIS A 236 -14.88 -25.39 -19.87
N GLY A 237 -16.07 -25.09 -19.34
CA GLY A 237 -16.49 -25.31 -17.96
C GLY A 237 -16.41 -26.74 -17.39
N THR A 238 -16.05 -27.75 -18.18
CA THR A 238 -16.00 -29.15 -17.75
C THR A 238 -14.79 -29.51 -16.87
N ALA A 239 -13.84 -28.59 -16.68
CA ALA A 239 -12.62 -28.85 -15.89
C ALA A 239 -12.65 -28.30 -14.46
N LEU A 240 -13.63 -27.45 -14.10
CA LEU A 240 -13.85 -27.03 -12.71
C LEU A 240 -14.74 -28.04 -11.99
N HIS A 241 -14.41 -28.38 -10.75
CA HIS A 241 -15.28 -29.24 -9.96
C HIS A 241 -16.54 -28.48 -9.51
N PRO A 242 -17.76 -28.92 -9.89
CA PRO A 242 -19.01 -28.24 -9.55
C PRO A 242 -19.49 -28.56 -8.13
N LEU A 243 -18.93 -29.61 -7.51
CA LEU A 243 -19.24 -30.02 -6.14
C LEU A 243 -18.10 -29.65 -5.20
N PRO A 244 -18.40 -29.16 -3.98
CA PRO A 244 -17.37 -28.89 -3.01
C PRO A 244 -16.72 -30.18 -2.52
N ILE A 245 -15.39 -30.16 -2.40
CA ILE A 245 -14.60 -31.31 -1.94
C ILE A 245 -14.80 -31.53 -0.42
N GLU A 246 -15.07 -30.47 0.33
CA GLU A 246 -15.35 -30.50 1.76
C GLU A 246 -16.75 -29.97 2.07
N GLN A 247 -17.45 -30.59 3.03
CA GLN A 247 -18.76 -30.11 3.46
C GLN A 247 -18.67 -28.69 4.03
N GLY A 248 -19.53 -27.80 3.54
CA GLY A 248 -19.61 -26.40 3.99
C GLY A 248 -18.72 -25.40 3.26
N LYS A 249 -17.85 -25.84 2.32
CA LYS A 249 -17.08 -24.95 1.46
C LYS A 249 -17.77 -24.74 0.10
N PRO A 250 -17.53 -23.62 -0.61
CA PRO A 250 -17.99 -23.45 -1.99
C PRO A 250 -17.27 -24.42 -2.94
N SER A 251 -17.89 -24.71 -4.08
CA SER A 251 -17.23 -25.47 -5.14
C SER A 251 -16.06 -24.68 -5.74
N GLU A 252 -15.17 -25.37 -6.42
CA GLU A 252 -14.07 -24.72 -7.14
C GLU A 252 -14.58 -23.77 -8.21
N ALA A 253 -15.62 -24.20 -8.95
CA ALA A 253 -16.31 -23.37 -9.93
C ALA A 253 -16.87 -22.08 -9.33
N ALA A 254 -17.60 -22.20 -8.21
CA ALA A 254 -18.18 -21.05 -7.52
C ALA A 254 -17.09 -20.10 -6.98
N THR A 255 -15.98 -20.66 -6.48
CA THR A 255 -14.84 -19.88 -5.96
C THR A 255 -14.15 -19.08 -7.06
N TYR A 256 -13.81 -19.73 -8.17
CA TYR A 256 -13.20 -19.05 -9.32
C TYR A 256 -14.12 -17.96 -9.88
N PHE A 257 -15.41 -18.27 -10.06
CA PHE A 257 -16.39 -17.30 -10.53
C PHE A 257 -16.54 -16.10 -9.58
N TYR A 258 -16.56 -16.35 -8.28
CA TYR A 258 -16.57 -15.29 -7.28
C TYR A 258 -15.36 -14.36 -7.41
N TYR A 259 -14.14 -14.90 -7.47
CA TYR A 259 -12.91 -14.11 -7.63
C TYR A 259 -12.88 -13.34 -8.96
N PHE A 260 -13.37 -13.94 -10.04
CA PHE A 260 -13.46 -13.28 -11.34
C PHE A 260 -14.46 -12.11 -11.31
N ARG A 261 -15.59 -12.26 -10.63
CA ARG A 261 -16.56 -11.15 -10.44
C ARG A 261 -16.01 -10.06 -9.55
N GLU A 262 -15.30 -10.44 -8.50
CA GLU A 262 -14.64 -9.51 -7.60
C GLU A 262 -13.57 -8.69 -8.34
N THR A 263 -12.84 -9.32 -9.25
CA THR A 263 -11.91 -8.65 -10.18
C THR A 263 -12.62 -7.59 -11.01
N CYS A 264 -13.77 -7.93 -11.62
CA CYS A 264 -14.56 -6.98 -12.40
C CYS A 264 -15.08 -5.83 -11.52
N ARG A 265 -15.60 -6.15 -10.33
CA ARG A 265 -16.08 -5.17 -9.34
C ARG A 265 -15.00 -4.16 -9.01
N GLN A 266 -13.82 -4.65 -8.65
CA GLN A 266 -12.75 -3.81 -8.17
C GLN A 266 -12.11 -3.00 -9.30
N ALA A 267 -12.03 -3.57 -10.52
CA ALA A 267 -11.60 -2.82 -11.69
C ALA A 267 -12.56 -1.66 -12.04
N VAL A 268 -13.88 -1.88 -11.99
CA VAL A 268 -14.86 -0.81 -12.23
C VAL A 268 -14.74 0.27 -11.15
N ILE A 269 -14.69 -0.11 -9.87
CA ILE A 269 -14.55 0.86 -8.77
C ILE A 269 -13.29 1.69 -8.95
N GLU A 270 -12.13 1.06 -9.16
CA GLU A 270 -10.84 1.71 -9.33
C GLU A 270 -10.85 2.70 -10.50
N LEU A 271 -11.44 2.34 -11.65
CA LEU A 271 -11.56 3.24 -12.81
C LEU A 271 -12.43 4.46 -12.50
N TRP A 272 -13.56 4.28 -11.80
CA TRP A 272 -14.45 5.39 -11.48
C TRP A 272 -13.91 6.28 -10.37
N THR A 273 -13.12 5.75 -9.43
CA THR A 273 -12.44 6.53 -8.39
C THR A 273 -11.16 7.19 -8.89
N ASP A 274 -10.62 6.79 -10.04
CA ASP A 274 -9.45 7.42 -10.66
C ASP A 274 -9.74 8.87 -11.04
N GLU A 275 -8.93 9.81 -10.54
CA GLU A 275 -9.09 11.24 -10.82
C GLU A 275 -8.45 11.65 -12.15
N ALA A 276 -7.49 10.88 -12.66
CA ALA A 276 -6.80 11.17 -13.92
C ALA A 276 -7.65 10.84 -15.16
N LEU A 277 -8.65 9.96 -15.00
CA LEU A 277 -9.52 9.56 -16.10
C LEU A 277 -10.71 10.51 -16.28
N THR A 278 -11.02 10.83 -17.54
CA THR A 278 -12.21 11.60 -17.89
C THR A 278 -13.48 10.76 -17.72
N LYS A 279 -14.64 11.41 -17.53
CA LYS A 279 -15.94 10.72 -17.44
C LYS A 279 -16.18 9.79 -18.64
N GLN A 280 -15.92 10.26 -19.86
CA GLN A 280 -16.09 9.46 -21.07
C GLN A 280 -15.20 8.20 -21.06
N HIS A 281 -13.95 8.33 -20.62
CA HIS A 281 -13.05 7.18 -20.51
C HIS A 281 -13.56 6.16 -19.49
N LYS A 282 -14.05 6.62 -18.33
CA LYS A 282 -14.63 5.77 -17.28
C LYS A 282 -15.82 4.97 -17.79
N GLU A 283 -16.74 5.64 -18.50
CA GLU A 283 -17.92 5.02 -19.09
C GLU A 283 -17.53 3.95 -20.12
N LEU A 284 -16.60 4.26 -21.04
CA LEU A 284 -16.19 3.33 -22.08
C LEU A 284 -15.36 2.15 -21.56
N ALA A 285 -14.47 2.39 -20.58
CA ALA A 285 -13.71 1.33 -19.94
C ALA A 285 -14.62 0.40 -19.12
N SER A 286 -15.60 0.97 -18.41
CA SER A 286 -16.61 0.19 -17.66
C SER A 286 -17.52 -0.59 -18.60
N LYS A 287 -17.93 0.02 -19.72
CA LYS A 287 -18.67 -0.66 -20.78
C LYS A 287 -17.90 -1.88 -21.28
N TRP A 288 -16.60 -1.70 -21.56
CA TRP A 288 -15.75 -2.82 -21.99
C TRP A 288 -15.71 -3.93 -20.94
N ILE A 289 -15.55 -3.61 -19.65
CA ILE A 289 -15.58 -4.63 -18.58
C ILE A 289 -16.93 -5.36 -18.57
N ILE A 290 -18.05 -4.63 -18.59
CA ILE A 290 -19.39 -5.22 -18.51
C ILE A 290 -19.71 -6.08 -19.74
N GLU A 291 -19.33 -5.64 -20.94
CA GLU A 291 -19.63 -6.38 -22.18
C GLU A 291 -18.67 -7.55 -22.42
N CYS A 292 -17.40 -7.41 -22.02
CA CYS A 292 -16.34 -8.35 -22.38
C CYS A 292 -16.02 -9.33 -21.26
N LEU A 293 -15.99 -8.87 -20.01
CA LEU A 293 -15.56 -9.66 -18.86
C LEU A 293 -16.74 -10.10 -18.00
N TRP A 294 -17.63 -9.18 -17.61
CA TRP A 294 -18.72 -9.50 -16.68
C TRP A 294 -19.59 -10.66 -17.19
N LYS A 295 -19.51 -11.79 -16.49
CA LYS A 295 -20.34 -12.96 -16.73
C LYS A 295 -21.36 -13.07 -15.61
N GLY A 296 -22.63 -13.15 -15.99
CA GLY A 296 -23.72 -13.35 -15.05
C GLY A 296 -23.75 -14.80 -14.55
N MET A 297 -24.57 -15.08 -13.53
CA MET A 297 -24.74 -16.46 -13.04
C MET A 297 -25.34 -17.37 -14.13
N GLU A 298 -26.08 -16.79 -15.06
CA GLU A 298 -26.66 -17.45 -16.23
C GLU A 298 -25.59 -18.04 -17.16
N ASP A 299 -24.42 -17.41 -17.26
CA ASP A 299 -23.32 -17.88 -18.11
C ASP A 299 -22.63 -19.12 -17.53
N ILE A 300 -22.74 -19.32 -16.20
CA ILE A 300 -22.16 -20.46 -15.49
C ILE A 300 -23.23 -21.42 -14.96
N ALA A 301 -24.48 -21.31 -15.39
CA ALA A 301 -25.56 -22.20 -14.93
C ALA A 301 -25.24 -23.68 -15.16
N HIS A 302 -24.43 -23.99 -16.19
CA HIS A 302 -23.96 -25.32 -16.51
C HIS A 302 -22.91 -25.88 -15.52
N LEU A 303 -22.36 -25.04 -14.64
CA LEU A 303 -21.41 -25.40 -13.58
C LEU A 303 -22.09 -25.64 -12.23
N GLU A 304 -23.36 -25.28 -12.09
CA GLU A 304 -24.11 -25.41 -10.85
C GLU A 304 -24.92 -26.72 -10.84
N PRO A 305 -24.88 -27.53 -9.75
CA PRO A 305 -25.68 -28.75 -9.66
C PRO A 305 -27.19 -28.48 -9.70
N HIS A 306 -27.61 -27.33 -9.15
CA HIS A 306 -29.00 -26.91 -9.03
C HIS A 306 -29.11 -25.42 -9.40
N PRO A 307 -29.04 -25.08 -10.70
CA PRO A 307 -29.09 -23.69 -11.13
C PRO A 307 -30.44 -23.07 -10.76
N LEU A 308 -30.39 -21.81 -10.29
CA LEU A 308 -31.55 -20.94 -10.17
C LEU A 308 -32.25 -20.73 -11.52
N SER A 309 -33.45 -20.14 -11.51
CA SER A 309 -34.09 -19.73 -12.76
C SER A 309 -33.22 -18.70 -13.50
N SER A 310 -33.23 -18.74 -14.84
CA SER A 310 -32.46 -17.79 -15.66
C SER A 310 -32.81 -16.34 -15.31
N GLU A 311 -34.09 -16.05 -15.05
CA GLU A 311 -34.54 -14.72 -14.63
C GLU A 311 -33.95 -14.31 -13.26
N ASP A 312 -33.89 -15.21 -12.27
CA ASP A 312 -33.27 -14.94 -10.97
C ASP A 312 -31.76 -14.69 -11.09
N MET A 313 -31.07 -15.45 -11.95
CA MET A 313 -29.63 -15.29 -12.18
C MET A 313 -29.30 -13.94 -12.80
N VAL A 314 -30.02 -13.55 -13.86
CA VAL A 314 -29.89 -12.24 -14.49
C VAL A 314 -30.22 -11.13 -13.48
N ALA A 315 -31.26 -11.33 -12.66
CA ALA A 315 -31.62 -10.35 -11.64
C ALA A 315 -30.54 -10.17 -10.57
N ILE A 316 -29.88 -11.26 -10.14
CA ILE A 316 -28.73 -11.21 -9.22
C ILE A 316 -27.55 -10.51 -9.87
N SER A 317 -27.26 -10.80 -11.14
CA SER A 317 -26.20 -10.18 -11.92
C SER A 317 -26.37 -8.65 -11.98
N GLN A 318 -27.56 -8.19 -12.37
CA GLN A 318 -27.87 -6.75 -12.47
C GLN A 318 -27.92 -6.06 -11.10
N ALA A 319 -28.44 -6.72 -10.06
CA ALA A 319 -28.43 -6.18 -8.70
C ALA A 319 -27.01 -5.98 -8.16
N LEU A 320 -26.08 -6.87 -8.51
CA LEU A 320 -24.68 -6.73 -8.12
C LEU A 320 -23.96 -5.60 -8.86
N LEU A 321 -24.26 -5.37 -10.15
CA LEU A 321 -23.77 -4.19 -10.88
C LEU A 321 -24.25 -2.88 -10.24
N ILE A 322 -25.51 -2.82 -9.77
CA ILE A 322 -26.02 -1.68 -9.00
C ILE A 322 -25.31 -1.59 -7.64
N GLY A 323 -25.07 -2.74 -6.99
CA GLY A 323 -24.29 -2.84 -5.76
C GLY A 323 -22.89 -2.22 -5.87
N PHE A 324 -22.27 -2.24 -7.06
CA PHE A 324 -20.97 -1.60 -7.27
C PHE A 324 -21.03 -0.09 -7.02
N GLY A 325 -22.10 0.57 -7.46
CA GLY A 325 -22.31 1.99 -7.22
C GLY A 325 -22.48 2.29 -5.73
N LEU A 326 -23.20 1.45 -5.00
CA LEU A 326 -23.39 1.59 -3.55
C LEU A 326 -22.06 1.42 -2.79
N VAL A 327 -21.23 0.45 -3.17
CA VAL A 327 -19.90 0.26 -2.57
C VAL A 327 -18.96 1.40 -2.96
N MET A 328 -19.01 1.86 -4.21
CA MET A 328 -18.23 3.00 -4.72
C MET A 328 -18.51 4.28 -3.92
N ALA A 329 -19.72 4.45 -3.38
CA ALA A 329 -20.04 5.59 -2.53
C ALA A 329 -19.13 5.68 -1.28
N PHE A 330 -18.72 4.54 -0.74
CA PHE A 330 -17.78 4.47 0.39
C PHE A 330 -16.32 4.63 -0.04
N ALA A 331 -16.01 4.35 -1.31
CA ALA A 331 -14.68 4.56 -1.88
C ALA A 331 -14.47 6.03 -2.33
N ASP A 332 -15.53 6.72 -2.76
CA ASP A 332 -15.49 8.08 -3.34
C ASP A 332 -16.06 9.17 -2.41
N VAL A 333 -15.68 9.15 -1.13
CA VAL A 333 -16.19 10.12 -0.16
C VAL A 333 -15.70 11.55 -0.44
N LYS A 334 -14.53 11.71 -1.08
CA LYS A 334 -13.96 13.02 -1.46
C LYS A 334 -14.87 13.77 -2.44
N ARG A 335 -15.37 13.09 -3.49
CA ARG A 335 -16.37 13.65 -4.41
C ARG A 335 -17.79 13.36 -3.97
N ARG A 336 -18.00 13.07 -2.68
CA ARG A 336 -19.34 13.01 -2.10
C ARG A 336 -20.23 11.94 -2.77
N GLY A 337 -19.64 10.89 -3.34
CA GLY A 337 -20.40 9.88 -4.10
C GLY A 337 -20.84 10.32 -5.51
N GLU A 338 -20.32 11.43 -6.05
CA GLU A 338 -20.59 11.87 -7.43
C GLU A 338 -20.21 10.79 -8.47
N ASN A 339 -19.08 10.09 -8.32
CA ASN A 339 -18.73 9.02 -9.25
C ASN A 339 -19.69 7.84 -9.13
N ALA A 340 -20.11 7.50 -7.90
CA ALA A 340 -21.12 6.45 -7.66
C ALA A 340 -22.45 6.79 -8.34
N ALA A 341 -22.92 8.02 -8.18
CA ALA A 341 -24.15 8.51 -8.78
C ALA A 341 -24.08 8.56 -10.30
N THR A 342 -22.95 9.01 -10.84
CA THR A 342 -22.68 9.07 -12.29
C THR A 342 -22.63 7.66 -12.88
N TYR A 343 -21.92 6.73 -12.23
CA TYR A 343 -21.87 5.32 -12.61
C TYR A 343 -23.27 4.70 -12.63
N LEU A 344 -24.06 4.89 -11.57
CA LEU A 344 -25.41 4.32 -11.49
C LEU A 344 -26.34 4.89 -12.56
N SER A 345 -26.21 6.19 -12.87
CA SER A 345 -26.98 6.83 -13.93
C SER A 345 -26.61 6.26 -15.30
N TRP A 346 -25.31 6.18 -15.58
CA TRP A 346 -24.79 5.56 -16.80
C TRP A 346 -25.21 4.10 -16.92
N LEU A 347 -25.09 3.30 -15.85
CA LEU A 347 -25.47 1.89 -15.85
C LEU A 347 -26.96 1.71 -16.16
N HIS A 348 -27.82 2.52 -15.56
CA HIS A 348 -29.25 2.49 -15.82
C HIS A 348 -29.56 2.80 -17.29
N GLU A 349 -29.06 3.93 -17.79
CA GLU A 349 -29.35 4.45 -19.14
C GLU A 349 -28.73 3.59 -20.25
N ALA A 350 -27.49 3.11 -20.06
CA ALA A 350 -26.75 2.40 -21.09
C ALA A 350 -27.01 0.89 -21.12
N HIS A 351 -27.32 0.26 -19.98
CA HIS A 351 -27.33 -1.21 -19.87
C HIS A 351 -28.61 -1.82 -19.30
N LEU A 352 -29.30 -1.18 -18.35
CA LEU A 352 -30.43 -1.81 -17.65
C LEU A 352 -31.78 -1.51 -18.29
N GLU A 353 -32.00 -0.27 -18.73
CA GLU A 353 -33.33 0.20 -19.14
C GLU A 353 -33.91 -0.58 -20.33
N SER A 354 -33.11 -0.79 -21.39
CA SER A 354 -33.54 -1.54 -22.58
C SER A 354 -33.87 -3.00 -22.26
N HIS A 355 -33.11 -3.63 -21.37
CA HIS A 355 -33.33 -5.00 -20.91
C HIS A 355 -34.62 -5.12 -20.10
N TRP A 356 -34.91 -4.17 -19.21
CA TRP A 356 -36.13 -4.17 -18.42
C TRP A 356 -37.38 -3.87 -19.25
N GLN A 357 -37.26 -3.04 -20.29
CA GLN A 357 -38.36 -2.80 -21.22
C GLN A 357 -38.69 -4.06 -22.04
N SER A 358 -37.67 -4.82 -22.42
CA SER A 358 -37.84 -6.07 -23.18
C SER A 358 -38.33 -7.24 -22.31
N ASN A 359 -38.02 -7.23 -21.01
CA ASN A 359 -38.38 -8.29 -20.06
C ASN A 359 -38.99 -7.70 -18.77
N SER A 360 -40.30 -7.48 -18.78
CA SER A 360 -41.03 -6.79 -17.69
C SER A 360 -40.91 -7.47 -16.31
N ASN A 361 -40.66 -8.79 -16.28
CA ASN A 361 -40.53 -9.57 -15.04
C ASN A 361 -39.17 -9.38 -14.33
N LEU A 362 -38.12 -8.95 -15.04
CA LEU A 362 -36.79 -8.79 -14.43
C LEU A 362 -36.75 -7.63 -13.44
N LYS A 363 -37.42 -6.52 -13.76
CA LYS A 363 -37.43 -5.30 -12.94
C LYS A 363 -37.84 -5.56 -11.47
N PRO A 364 -38.98 -6.23 -11.16
CA PRO A 364 -39.33 -6.53 -9.78
C PRO A 364 -38.39 -7.55 -9.10
N LEU A 365 -37.80 -8.50 -9.85
CA LEU A 365 -36.83 -9.45 -9.31
C LEU A 365 -35.52 -8.76 -8.91
N VAL A 366 -35.00 -7.88 -9.77
CA VAL A 366 -33.82 -7.06 -9.49
C VAL A 366 -34.05 -6.22 -8.24
N LEU A 367 -35.21 -5.57 -8.12
CA LEU A 367 -35.55 -4.76 -6.95
C LEU A 367 -35.55 -5.60 -5.66
N LYS A 368 -36.11 -6.82 -5.70
CA LYS A 368 -36.06 -7.77 -4.58
C LYS A 368 -34.61 -8.12 -4.18
N LYS A 369 -33.69 -8.23 -5.13
CA LYS A 369 -32.27 -8.52 -4.86
C LYS A 369 -31.50 -7.30 -4.35
N ILE A 370 -31.74 -6.10 -4.90
CA ILE A 370 -31.21 -4.84 -4.36
C ILE A 370 -31.68 -4.66 -2.91
N ARG A 371 -32.95 -4.98 -2.62
CA ARG A 371 -33.49 -4.96 -1.26
C ARG A 371 -32.62 -5.80 -0.32
N GLN A 372 -32.27 -7.02 -0.72
CA GLN A 372 -31.40 -7.89 0.09
C GLN A 372 -30.03 -7.25 0.31
N VAL A 373 -29.38 -6.76 -0.76
CA VAL A 373 -28.06 -6.12 -0.67
C VAL A 373 -28.05 -4.93 0.29
N ILE A 374 -28.97 -3.97 0.11
CA ILE A 374 -29.02 -2.77 0.97
C ILE A 374 -29.40 -3.15 2.40
N THR A 375 -30.34 -4.08 2.59
CA THR A 375 -30.73 -4.55 3.93
C THR A 375 -29.52 -5.17 4.63
N ASP A 376 -28.79 -6.05 3.96
CA ASP A 376 -27.60 -6.70 4.51
C ASP A 376 -26.48 -5.69 4.82
N MET A 377 -26.33 -4.62 4.02
CA MET A 377 -25.38 -3.55 4.29
C MET A 377 -25.79 -2.68 5.48
N VAL A 378 -27.09 -2.41 5.67
CA VAL A 378 -27.58 -1.53 6.75
C VAL A 378 -27.75 -2.28 8.07
N GLU A 379 -28.28 -3.50 8.06
CA GLU A 379 -28.56 -4.28 9.29
C GLU A 379 -27.28 -4.78 9.97
N LYS A 380 -26.17 -4.91 9.22
CA LYS A 380 -24.85 -5.20 9.80
C LYS A 380 -24.29 -4.02 10.62
N GLU A 381 -24.71 -2.80 10.34
CA GLU A 381 -24.21 -1.59 10.99
C GLU A 381 -25.04 -1.20 12.22
N LYS A 382 -24.39 -0.66 13.25
CA LYS A 382 -25.01 -0.22 14.52
C LYS A 382 -24.61 1.21 14.88
N GLY A 383 -25.47 1.91 15.64
CA GLY A 383 -25.20 3.27 16.13
C GLY A 383 -24.95 4.28 15.01
N ASP A 384 -23.94 5.13 15.19
CA ASP A 384 -23.58 6.21 14.26
C ASP A 384 -23.21 5.70 12.86
N ARG A 385 -22.61 4.51 12.74
CA ARG A 385 -22.29 3.89 11.44
C ARG A 385 -23.52 3.67 10.58
N ARG A 386 -24.60 3.19 11.20
CA ARG A 386 -25.87 2.97 10.51
C ARG A 386 -26.43 4.28 9.95
N GLN A 387 -26.36 5.36 10.74
CA GLN A 387 -26.81 6.69 10.30
C GLN A 387 -25.95 7.24 9.14
N ILE A 388 -24.63 7.09 9.22
CA ILE A 388 -23.70 7.53 8.16
C ILE A 388 -23.97 6.78 6.85
N THR A 389 -24.11 5.45 6.92
CA THR A 389 -24.43 4.60 5.77
C THR A 389 -25.75 5.01 5.11
N LEU A 390 -26.79 5.28 5.91
CA LEU A 390 -28.09 5.71 5.39
C LEU A 390 -28.04 7.10 4.74
N ALA A 391 -27.31 8.05 5.33
CA ALA A 391 -27.12 9.38 4.78
C ALA A 391 -26.38 9.33 3.43
N LEU A 392 -25.32 8.51 3.35
CA LEU A 392 -24.55 8.31 2.13
C LEU A 392 -25.41 7.70 1.01
N PHE A 393 -26.17 6.65 1.31
CA PHE A 393 -27.08 6.04 0.33
C PHE A 393 -28.18 7.00 -0.11
N ALA A 394 -28.77 7.77 0.80
CA ALA A 394 -29.76 8.79 0.45
C ALA A 394 -29.17 9.84 -0.50
N HIS A 395 -27.92 10.26 -0.27
CA HIS A 395 -27.22 11.20 -1.15
C HIS A 395 -26.95 10.61 -2.55
N VAL A 396 -26.47 9.38 -2.65
CA VAL A 396 -26.24 8.69 -3.93
C VAL A 396 -27.55 8.52 -4.69
N LEU A 397 -28.63 8.16 -4.00
CA LEU A 397 -29.95 8.06 -4.61
C LEU A 397 -30.49 9.42 -5.07
N ALA A 398 -30.17 10.51 -4.36
CA ALA A 398 -30.57 11.85 -4.76
C ALA A 398 -29.78 12.36 -5.97
N THR A 399 -28.56 11.88 -6.18
CA THR A 399 -27.66 12.36 -7.24
C THR A 399 -27.67 11.47 -8.48
N THR A 400 -28.21 10.26 -8.38
CA THR A 400 -28.36 9.34 -9.51
C THR A 400 -29.60 9.65 -10.38
N SER A 401 -29.82 8.86 -11.42
CA SER A 401 -30.99 8.92 -12.30
C SER A 401 -32.30 8.90 -11.49
N LYS A 402 -33.19 9.86 -11.77
CA LYS A 402 -34.52 9.97 -11.14
C LYS A 402 -35.33 8.68 -11.27
N HIS A 403 -35.18 7.98 -12.40
CA HIS A 403 -35.88 6.72 -12.67
C HIS A 403 -35.38 5.60 -11.76
N LEU A 404 -34.06 5.48 -11.58
CA LEU A 404 -33.45 4.48 -10.70
C LEU A 404 -33.76 4.78 -9.22
N ALA A 405 -33.64 6.04 -8.81
CA ALA A 405 -33.98 6.47 -7.45
C ALA A 405 -35.44 6.19 -7.11
N ALA A 406 -36.38 6.55 -8.00
CA ALA A 406 -37.80 6.26 -7.83
C ALA A 406 -38.09 4.75 -7.81
N LEU A 407 -37.36 3.96 -8.61
CA LEU A 407 -37.49 2.51 -8.60
C LEU A 407 -37.06 1.90 -7.27
N ILE A 408 -35.89 2.25 -6.75
CA ILE A 408 -35.37 1.74 -5.48
C ILE A 408 -36.31 2.13 -4.32
N LEU A 409 -36.82 3.37 -4.33
CA LEU A 409 -37.72 3.88 -3.30
C LEU A 409 -39.19 3.44 -3.48
N SER A 410 -39.54 2.73 -4.56
CA SER A 410 -40.86 2.11 -4.73
C SER A 410 -41.04 0.85 -3.89
N ASP A 411 -39.93 0.29 -3.38
CA ASP A 411 -39.92 -0.89 -2.52
C ASP A 411 -40.25 -0.50 -1.07
N ASP A 412 -41.36 -1.00 -0.52
CA ASP A 412 -41.82 -0.64 0.82
C ASP A 412 -40.79 -0.91 1.93
N LYS A 413 -40.02 -2.00 1.82
CA LYS A 413 -39.02 -2.35 2.85
C LYS A 413 -37.83 -1.41 2.77
N LEU A 414 -37.31 -1.13 1.58
CA LEU A 414 -36.23 -0.14 1.41
C LEU A 414 -36.68 1.26 1.84
N LYS A 415 -37.90 1.65 1.44
CA LYS A 415 -38.50 2.90 1.88
C LYS A 415 -38.58 2.98 3.41
N SER A 416 -38.97 1.89 4.08
CA SER A 416 -39.02 1.87 5.56
C SER A 416 -37.64 2.05 6.22
N ILE A 417 -36.57 1.51 5.61
CA ILE A 417 -35.19 1.67 6.09
C ILE A 417 -34.77 3.15 6.03
N PHE A 418 -35.07 3.85 4.94
CA PHE A 418 -34.80 5.29 4.82
C PHE A 418 -35.78 6.16 5.63
N GLN A 419 -37.02 5.70 5.86
CA GLN A 419 -38.00 6.39 6.69
C GLN A 419 -37.49 6.57 8.11
N ASP A 420 -36.86 5.56 8.69
CA ASP A 420 -36.33 5.65 10.05
C ASP A 420 -35.27 6.75 10.16
N HIS A 421 -34.38 6.86 9.17
CA HIS A 421 -33.43 7.96 9.07
C HIS A 421 -34.13 9.34 8.94
N LEU A 422 -35.13 9.45 8.07
CA LEU A 422 -35.88 10.70 7.90
C LEU A 422 -36.70 11.06 9.15
N LYS A 423 -37.22 10.08 9.92
CA LYS A 423 -37.94 10.31 11.18
C LYS A 423 -37.06 10.91 12.27
N GLU A 424 -35.80 10.46 12.38
CA GLU A 424 -34.84 11.04 13.32
C GLU A 424 -34.62 12.54 13.03
N THR A 425 -34.75 12.96 11.77
CA THR A 425 -34.66 14.37 11.38
C THR A 425 -35.93 15.18 11.66
N VAL A 426 -37.10 14.54 11.87
CA VAL A 426 -38.38 15.22 12.14
C VAL A 426 -38.31 16.07 13.42
N VAL A 427 -37.60 15.60 14.44
CA VAL A 427 -37.43 16.30 15.73
C VAL A 427 -36.81 17.69 15.53
N VAL A 428 -35.94 17.85 14.52
CA VAL A 428 -35.31 19.14 14.19
C VAL A 428 -36.30 20.11 13.51
N THR A 429 -37.36 19.59 12.87
CA THR A 429 -38.42 20.37 12.20
C THR A 429 -39.70 20.59 13.00
N GLU A 430 -39.87 20.00 14.18
CA GLU A 430 -41.05 20.26 15.03
C GLU A 430 -41.26 21.76 15.30
N GLY A 431 -40.19 22.58 15.24
CA GLY A 431 -40.27 24.05 15.27
C GLY A 431 -41.00 24.70 14.08
N LEU A 432 -41.04 24.05 12.91
CA LEU A 432 -41.85 24.43 11.74
C LEU A 432 -43.27 23.82 11.78
N LYS A 433 -43.55 22.94 12.75
CA LYS A 433 -44.81 22.20 12.91
C LYS A 433 -45.19 21.35 11.68
N VAL A 434 -44.20 20.78 11.00
CA VAL A 434 -44.45 19.84 9.90
C VAL A 434 -44.79 18.47 10.47
N PRO A 435 -45.95 17.86 10.13
CA PRO A 435 -46.24 16.49 10.53
C PRO A 435 -45.18 15.51 10.01
N ALA A 436 -44.76 14.54 10.82
CA ALA A 436 -43.74 13.54 10.46
C ALA A 436 -44.02 12.86 9.10
N LYS A 437 -45.29 12.55 8.82
CA LYS A 437 -45.71 11.93 7.57
C LYS A 437 -45.52 12.83 6.35
N GLU A 438 -45.75 14.14 6.48
CA GLU A 438 -45.49 15.12 5.41
C GLU A 438 -43.99 15.32 5.22
N TRP A 439 -43.22 15.33 6.31
CA TRP A 439 -41.76 15.42 6.30
C TRP A 439 -41.13 14.27 5.52
N GLU A 440 -41.51 13.03 5.82
CA GLU A 440 -41.07 11.85 5.10
C GLU A 440 -41.38 11.96 3.60
N GLN A 441 -42.59 12.39 3.25
CA GLN A 441 -43.01 12.58 1.87
C GLN A 441 -42.16 13.62 1.14
N TRP A 442 -41.81 14.72 1.81
CA TRP A 442 -40.92 15.75 1.24
C TRP A 442 -39.50 15.22 1.06
N GLY A 443 -38.97 14.46 2.02
CA GLY A 443 -37.66 13.81 1.95
C GLY A 443 -37.56 12.89 0.73
N PHE A 444 -38.49 11.94 0.59
CA PHE A 444 -38.52 11.06 -0.58
C PHE A 444 -38.80 11.82 -1.88
N GLY A 445 -39.68 12.82 -1.84
CA GLY A 445 -39.96 13.69 -2.97
C GLY A 445 -38.71 14.39 -3.48
N ALA A 446 -37.88 14.92 -2.57
CA ALA A 446 -36.63 15.60 -2.91
C ALA A 446 -35.53 14.65 -3.41
N ILE A 447 -35.38 13.46 -2.80
CA ILE A 447 -34.43 12.43 -3.29
C ILE A 447 -34.81 12.02 -4.71
N THR A 448 -36.09 11.69 -4.96
CA THR A 448 -36.57 11.28 -6.28
C THR A 448 -36.57 12.40 -7.31
N ALA A 449 -36.72 13.66 -6.88
CA ALA A 449 -36.62 14.83 -7.76
C ALA A 449 -35.23 15.01 -8.37
N GLY A 450 -34.20 14.47 -7.71
CA GLY A 450 -32.80 14.75 -7.98
C GLY A 450 -32.27 15.90 -7.13
N ALA A 451 -30.99 15.82 -6.78
CA ALA A 451 -30.30 16.81 -5.98
C ALA A 451 -30.35 18.21 -6.60
N GLY A 452 -30.50 19.23 -5.75
CA GLY A 452 -30.71 20.62 -6.16
C GLY A 452 -32.07 20.92 -6.81
N THR A 453 -32.88 19.93 -7.16
CA THR A 453 -34.20 20.14 -7.80
C THR A 453 -35.19 20.71 -6.80
N ARG A 454 -35.72 21.88 -7.11
CA ARG A 454 -36.66 22.63 -6.28
C ARG A 454 -38.11 22.19 -6.58
N GLN A 455 -38.84 21.79 -5.54
CA GLN A 455 -40.25 21.43 -5.60
C GLN A 455 -41.05 22.33 -4.67
N HIS A 456 -42.24 22.77 -5.07
CA HIS A 456 -43.08 23.59 -4.21
C HIS A 456 -44.10 22.73 -3.44
N VAL A 457 -44.19 22.92 -2.13
CA VAL A 457 -45.15 22.24 -1.25
C VAL A 457 -45.92 23.27 -0.41
N ALA A 458 -47.19 22.97 -0.14
CA ALA A 458 -48.03 23.80 0.70
C ALA A 458 -48.01 23.28 2.15
N LEU A 459 -47.86 24.19 3.12
CA LEU A 459 -47.98 23.91 4.55
C LEU A 459 -48.89 24.98 5.16
N GLY A 460 -50.19 24.68 5.28
CA GLY A 460 -51.21 25.69 5.58
C GLY A 460 -51.24 26.78 4.50
N ASP A 461 -51.17 28.05 4.91
CA ASP A 461 -51.19 29.21 4.00
C ASP A 461 -49.81 29.54 3.40
N LYS A 462 -48.79 28.71 3.64
CA LYS A 462 -47.40 28.96 3.23
C LYS A 462 -47.00 28.05 2.06
N THR A 463 -46.34 28.61 1.06
CA THR A 463 -45.64 27.83 0.02
C THR A 463 -44.17 27.73 0.39
N LEU A 464 -43.70 26.49 0.56
CA LEU A 464 -42.29 26.15 0.79
C LEU A 464 -41.72 25.56 -0.50
N THR A 465 -40.43 25.73 -0.72
CA THR A 465 -39.70 25.10 -1.81
C THR A 465 -38.74 24.08 -1.23
N ILE A 466 -39.02 22.80 -1.40
CA ILE A 466 -38.16 21.72 -0.92
C ILE A 466 -37.14 21.32 -1.98
N TYR A 467 -35.97 20.84 -1.58
CA TYR A 467 -34.94 20.32 -2.49
C TYR A 467 -33.96 19.43 -1.72
N TRP A 468 -33.18 18.57 -2.36
CA TRP A 468 -32.09 17.85 -1.67
C TRP A 468 -30.78 18.66 -1.79
N HIS A 469 -30.13 19.00 -0.67
CA HIS A 469 -28.97 19.91 -0.63
C HIS A 469 -27.63 19.17 -0.73
N GLU A 470 -26.64 19.82 -1.36
CA GLU A 470 -25.33 19.24 -1.69
C GLU A 470 -24.14 20.12 -1.25
N PRO A 471 -23.56 19.91 -0.06
CA PRO A 471 -22.19 20.36 0.14
C PRO A 471 -21.28 19.30 0.78
N SER A 472 -21.78 18.11 1.15
CA SER A 472 -20.97 16.98 1.66
C SER A 472 -21.88 15.77 1.98
N PRO A 473 -21.40 14.51 1.90
CA PRO A 473 -22.17 13.31 2.26
C PRO A 473 -22.58 13.28 3.74
N PHE A 474 -21.88 14.00 4.61
CA PHE A 474 -22.23 14.17 6.03
C PHE A 474 -23.23 15.29 6.28
N THR A 475 -23.54 16.06 5.22
CA THR A 475 -24.42 17.22 5.26
C THR A 475 -25.45 17.23 4.13
N ALA A 476 -25.64 16.11 3.46
CA ALA A 476 -26.63 15.92 2.41
C ALA A 476 -27.98 15.57 3.04
N GLY A 477 -29.05 16.20 2.56
CA GLY A 477 -30.35 16.10 3.21
C GLY A 477 -31.37 17.10 2.69
N LEU A 478 -32.55 17.11 3.32
CA LEU A 478 -33.67 17.92 2.85
C LEU A 478 -33.44 19.41 3.12
N GLY A 479 -33.57 20.18 2.05
CA GLY A 479 -33.62 21.64 1.99
C GLY A 479 -35.05 22.15 1.85
N LEU A 480 -35.31 23.32 2.43
CA LEU A 480 -36.55 24.08 2.40
C LEU A 480 -36.19 25.55 2.11
N LEU A 481 -36.91 26.21 1.20
CA LEU A 481 -36.86 27.65 0.98
C LEU A 481 -38.27 28.21 1.19
N GLN A 482 -38.45 29.14 2.11
CA GLN A 482 -39.71 29.87 2.25
C GLN A 482 -39.55 31.31 1.75
N SER A 483 -40.35 31.72 0.78
CA SER A 483 -40.45 33.13 0.42
C SER A 483 -41.33 33.87 1.43
N LYS A 484 -40.84 34.97 2.00
CA LYS A 484 -41.60 35.84 2.90
C LYS A 484 -42.34 36.93 2.10
N ALA A 485 -43.34 37.55 2.72
CA ALA A 485 -44.16 38.62 2.14
C ALA A 485 -43.35 39.90 1.77
N ASP A 486 -42.13 40.04 2.28
CA ASP A 486 -41.19 41.12 1.99
C ASP A 486 -40.23 40.82 0.81
N GLY A 487 -40.36 39.65 0.17
CA GLY A 487 -39.48 39.19 -0.91
C GLY A 487 -38.19 38.50 -0.44
N SER A 488 -37.93 38.38 0.87
CA SER A 488 -36.77 37.65 1.39
C SER A 488 -37.00 36.13 1.37
N VAL A 489 -35.97 35.36 1.01
CA VAL A 489 -36.01 33.89 0.93
C VAL A 489 -35.34 33.30 2.17
N MET A 490 -36.07 32.49 2.93
CA MET A 490 -35.56 31.76 4.08
C MET A 490 -35.14 30.35 3.64
N SER A 491 -33.84 30.08 3.56
CA SER A 491 -33.31 28.73 3.30
C SER A 491 -33.03 27.99 4.60
N VAL A 492 -33.63 26.82 4.78
CA VAL A 492 -33.35 25.85 5.84
C VAL A 492 -32.95 24.55 5.16
N VAL A 493 -31.68 24.18 5.22
CA VAL A 493 -31.30 22.81 4.86
C VAL A 493 -31.03 22.06 6.18
N GLN A 494 -31.27 20.75 6.23
CA GLN A 494 -31.39 20.07 7.50
C GLN A 494 -30.17 19.24 7.94
N SER A 495 -29.21 19.00 7.06
CA SER A 495 -28.10 18.08 7.30
C SER A 495 -26.75 18.76 7.49
N ASP A 496 -26.58 20.02 7.04
CA ASP A 496 -25.43 20.82 7.47
C ASP A 496 -25.68 21.41 8.86
N SER A 497 -24.85 21.02 9.82
CA SER A 497 -24.91 21.49 11.21
C SER A 497 -24.90 23.04 11.26
N PHE A 498 -24.22 23.72 10.33
CA PHE A 498 -24.10 25.18 10.23
C PHE A 498 -25.37 25.88 9.74
N LEU A 499 -26.35 25.14 9.22
CA LEU A 499 -27.58 25.74 8.70
C LEU A 499 -28.56 26.17 9.77
N LYS A 500 -28.50 25.55 10.95
CA LYS A 500 -29.25 26.04 12.12
C LYS A 500 -28.82 27.46 12.51
N LEU A 501 -27.63 27.92 12.10
CA LEU A 501 -27.15 29.30 12.26
C LEU A 501 -27.79 30.27 11.27
N ARG A 502 -28.34 29.77 10.15
CA ARG A 502 -29.06 30.57 9.13
C ARG A 502 -30.56 30.71 9.44
N HIS A 503 -31.06 29.98 10.44
CA HIS A 503 -32.48 29.86 10.80
C HIS A 503 -33.09 31.22 11.21
N PRO A 504 -34.34 31.59 10.85
CA PRO A 504 -34.92 32.90 11.17
C PRO A 504 -35.28 33.09 12.65
N ILE A 505 -35.55 32.00 13.37
CA ILE A 505 -35.85 32.04 14.81
C ILE A 505 -34.55 32.17 15.60
N ARG A 506 -34.45 33.23 16.41
CA ARG A 506 -33.29 33.58 17.24
C ARG A 506 -32.83 32.45 18.17
N THR A 507 -33.75 31.84 18.91
CA THR A 507 -33.43 30.78 19.88
C THR A 507 -32.78 29.56 19.23
N ILE A 508 -33.16 29.22 17.99
CA ILE A 508 -32.56 28.11 17.23
C ILE A 508 -31.14 28.45 16.78
N ARG A 509 -30.88 29.70 16.35
CA ARG A 509 -29.52 30.15 16.01
C ARG A 509 -28.61 30.17 17.25
N GLU A 510 -29.13 30.64 18.38
CA GLU A 510 -28.41 30.64 19.65
C GLU A 510 -28.05 29.21 20.09
N GLN A 511 -29.02 28.27 20.05
CA GLN A 511 -28.79 26.87 20.37
C GLN A 511 -27.78 26.21 19.42
N ALA A 512 -27.87 26.50 18.12
CA ALA A 512 -26.93 26.00 17.12
C ALA A 512 -25.52 26.54 17.34
N LEU A 513 -25.39 27.85 17.56
CA LEU A 513 -24.10 28.46 17.87
C LEU A 513 -23.53 27.87 19.17
N GLN A 514 -24.36 27.68 20.19
CA GLN A 514 -23.95 27.01 21.43
C GLN A 514 -23.44 25.58 21.20
N ALA A 515 -24.05 24.82 20.28
CA ALA A 515 -23.54 23.51 19.90
C ALA A 515 -22.18 23.56 19.18
N PHE A 516 -21.88 24.67 18.50
CA PHE A 516 -20.59 24.89 17.82
C PHE A 516 -19.50 25.52 18.68
N ILE A 517 -19.84 26.17 19.79
CA ILE A 517 -18.88 26.80 20.70
C ILE A 517 -17.70 25.87 21.06
N PRO A 518 -17.90 24.57 21.39
CA PRO A 518 -16.78 23.66 21.70
C PRO A 518 -15.78 23.47 20.55
N TYR A 519 -16.24 23.67 19.31
CA TYR A 519 -15.47 23.45 18.09
C TYR A 519 -14.93 24.73 17.47
N LEU A 520 -15.18 25.92 18.02
CA LEU A 520 -14.71 27.16 17.39
C LEU A 520 -13.29 27.56 17.80
N GLY A 521 -12.84 27.18 19.00
CA GLY A 521 -11.46 27.44 19.45
C GLY A 521 -11.07 28.93 19.45
N ILE A 522 -12.03 29.84 19.67
CA ILE A 522 -11.83 31.31 19.67
C ILE A 522 -12.07 31.90 21.07
N HIS A 523 -11.46 33.06 21.36
CA HIS A 523 -11.64 33.78 22.63
C HIS A 523 -13.11 34.08 22.97
N ASN A 524 -13.43 34.11 24.27
CA ASN A 524 -14.77 34.42 24.78
C ASN A 524 -15.35 35.72 24.21
N ASP A 525 -14.54 36.76 23.98
CA ASP A 525 -15.01 38.00 23.36
C ASP A 525 -15.45 37.82 21.91
N ALA A 526 -14.80 36.92 21.16
CA ALA A 526 -15.23 36.54 19.81
C ALA A 526 -16.50 35.68 19.86
N ILE A 527 -16.65 34.79 20.84
CA ILE A 527 -17.88 34.03 21.08
C ILE A 527 -19.03 34.97 21.42
N ILE A 528 -18.82 35.96 22.29
CA ILE A 528 -19.81 36.98 22.66
C ILE A 528 -20.20 37.79 21.44
N ARG A 529 -19.25 38.19 20.57
CA ARG A 529 -19.55 38.85 19.29
C ARG A 529 -20.36 37.96 18.35
N LEU A 530 -20.04 36.67 18.24
CA LEU A 530 -20.83 35.72 17.44
C LEU A 530 -22.22 35.49 18.04
N LEU A 531 -22.36 35.44 19.36
CA LEU A 531 -23.65 35.36 20.06
C LEU A 531 -24.48 36.62 19.82
N GLN A 532 -23.88 37.81 19.91
CA GLN A 532 -24.53 39.08 19.57
C GLN A 532 -24.95 39.15 18.09
N LYS A 533 -24.13 38.63 17.18
CA LYS A 533 -24.48 38.49 15.75
C LYS A 533 -25.60 37.47 15.53
N ALA A 534 -25.60 36.34 16.24
CA ALA A 534 -26.66 35.34 16.19
C ALA A 534 -28.02 35.91 16.66
N VAL A 535 -27.97 36.85 17.61
CA VAL A 535 -29.13 37.61 18.12
C VAL A 535 -29.64 38.64 17.12
N SER A 536 -28.76 39.22 16.30
CA SER A 536 -29.12 40.25 15.32
C SER A 536 -29.91 39.69 14.13
N ASP A 537 -30.72 40.54 13.49
CA ASP A 537 -31.44 40.24 12.25
C ASP A 537 -30.62 40.54 10.97
N GLY A 538 -29.30 40.72 11.11
CA GLY A 538 -28.39 40.96 9.99
C GLY A 538 -28.25 39.78 9.02
N ASP A 539 -27.30 39.87 8.08
CA ASP A 539 -27.08 38.84 7.05
C ASP A 539 -26.64 37.49 7.65
N ARG A 540 -27.64 36.62 7.85
CA ARG A 540 -27.52 35.28 8.44
C ARG A 540 -26.65 34.35 7.58
N GLN A 541 -26.54 34.60 6.28
CA GLN A 541 -25.67 33.85 5.36
C GLN A 541 -24.20 34.15 5.68
N THR A 542 -23.88 35.44 5.80
CA THR A 542 -22.53 35.90 6.17
C THR A 542 -22.14 35.42 7.57
N PHE A 543 -23.07 35.48 8.54
CA PHE A 543 -22.84 34.92 9.89
C PHE A 543 -22.55 33.41 9.87
N ALA A 544 -23.36 32.60 9.19
CA ALA A 544 -23.13 31.16 9.16
C ALA A 544 -21.83 30.79 8.43
N ARG A 545 -21.48 31.50 7.35
CA ARG A 545 -20.20 31.32 6.64
C ARG A 545 -19.01 31.73 7.50
N GLU A 546 -19.16 32.78 8.31
CA GLU A 546 -18.15 33.18 9.31
C GLU A 546 -17.95 32.09 10.35
N VAL A 547 -19.02 31.47 10.87
CA VAL A 547 -18.91 30.36 11.83
C VAL A 547 -18.28 29.12 11.18
N GLU A 548 -18.72 28.74 9.97
CA GLU A 548 -18.19 27.61 9.18
C GLU A 548 -16.68 27.74 8.93
N GLN A 549 -16.23 28.90 8.44
CA GLN A 549 -14.79 29.16 8.24
C GLN A 549 -13.98 29.11 9.53
N GLN A 550 -14.57 29.51 10.66
CA GLN A 550 -13.88 29.43 11.96
C GLN A 550 -13.81 27.98 12.47
N THR A 551 -14.86 27.17 12.27
CA THR A 551 -14.84 25.74 12.62
C THR A 551 -13.92 24.92 11.71
N GLU A 552 -13.84 25.19 10.42
CA GLU A 552 -12.92 24.48 9.52
C GLU A 552 -11.44 24.71 9.89
N ARG A 553 -11.15 25.85 10.54
CA ARG A 553 -9.84 26.21 11.09
C ARG A 553 -9.61 25.70 12.51
N SER A 554 -10.51 24.87 13.03
CA SER A 554 -10.45 24.40 14.41
C SER A 554 -9.87 23.01 14.51
N TRP A 555 -8.91 22.88 15.44
CA TRP A 555 -8.34 21.62 15.87
C TRP A 555 -9.41 20.61 16.29
N ASN A 556 -10.34 21.01 17.16
CA ASN A 556 -11.35 20.11 17.72
C ASN A 556 -12.31 19.60 16.62
N PHE A 557 -12.66 20.46 15.67
CA PHE A 557 -13.55 20.09 14.58
C PHE A 557 -12.88 19.10 13.61
N PHE A 558 -11.62 19.33 13.27
CA PHE A 558 -10.84 18.43 12.42
C PHE A 558 -10.79 17.00 13.01
N TRP A 559 -10.44 16.87 14.29
CA TRP A 559 -10.34 15.56 14.92
C TRP A 559 -11.68 14.86 15.12
N GLU A 560 -12.75 15.59 15.44
CA GLU A 560 -14.08 14.99 15.52
C GLU A 560 -14.53 14.47 14.15
N ARG A 561 -14.24 15.20 13.05
CA ARG A 561 -14.53 14.73 11.70
C ARG A 561 -13.73 13.49 11.34
N LEU A 562 -12.43 13.46 11.65
CA LEU A 562 -11.58 12.30 11.40
C LEU A 562 -12.03 11.09 12.22
N LYS A 563 -12.44 11.30 13.47
CA LYS A 563 -13.03 10.27 14.34
C LYS A 563 -14.20 9.56 13.66
N GLN A 564 -15.16 10.33 13.15
CA GLN A 564 -16.34 9.77 12.48
C GLN A 564 -15.97 8.95 11.24
N LEU A 565 -14.94 9.35 10.49
CA LEU A 565 -14.45 8.61 9.33
C LEU A 565 -13.77 7.29 9.72
N VAL A 566 -12.94 7.32 10.77
CA VAL A 566 -12.29 6.13 11.30
C VAL A 566 -13.31 5.14 11.87
N ILE A 567 -14.32 5.65 12.59
CA ILE A 567 -15.44 4.82 13.04
C ILE A 567 -16.15 4.21 11.84
N ALA A 568 -16.44 4.95 10.79
CA ALA A 568 -17.20 4.45 9.65
C ALA A 568 -16.46 3.41 8.79
N GLN A 569 -15.17 3.12 9.04
CA GLN A 569 -14.34 2.23 8.22
C GLN A 569 -14.34 2.58 6.72
N ILE A 570 -14.63 3.84 6.43
CA ILE A 570 -14.58 4.42 5.10
C ILE A 570 -13.10 4.54 4.71
N GLY A 571 -12.76 4.28 3.44
CA GLY A 571 -11.41 4.48 2.93
C GLY A 571 -10.94 5.90 3.23
N ILE A 572 -10.07 6.03 4.25
CA ILE A 572 -9.56 7.33 4.67
C ILE A 572 -8.63 7.80 3.57
N HIS A 573 -9.03 8.81 2.82
CA HIS A 573 -8.16 9.40 1.81
C HIS A 573 -7.14 10.33 2.48
N GLU A 574 -5.93 10.43 1.93
CA GLU A 574 -4.82 11.22 2.49
C GLU A 574 -5.20 12.69 2.74
N SER A 575 -5.98 13.28 1.83
CA SER A 575 -6.46 14.67 1.93
C SER A 575 -7.48 14.92 3.05
N VAL A 576 -7.96 13.85 3.70
CA VAL A 576 -8.92 13.91 4.80
C VAL A 576 -8.25 13.48 6.11
N ALA A 577 -7.26 12.59 6.03
CA ALA A 577 -6.40 12.22 7.14
C ALA A 577 -5.49 13.37 7.59
N PHE A 578 -5.11 14.30 6.71
CA PHE A 578 -4.24 15.42 7.03
C PHE A 578 -4.93 16.76 6.78
N PRO A 579 -4.87 17.73 7.72
CA PRO A 579 -5.56 19.01 7.55
C PRO A 579 -4.97 19.81 6.37
N PRO A 580 -5.80 20.40 5.51
CA PRO A 580 -5.31 21.17 4.36
C PRO A 580 -4.81 22.59 4.73
N GLN A 581 -5.20 23.09 5.91
CA GLN A 581 -4.90 24.46 6.37
C GLN A 581 -3.90 24.43 7.53
N PRO A 582 -2.68 25.00 7.36
CA PRO A 582 -1.68 25.09 8.42
C PRO A 582 -2.14 25.79 9.70
N GLU A 583 -3.09 26.73 9.56
CA GLU A 583 -3.61 27.55 10.66
C GLU A 583 -4.26 26.71 11.77
N ILE A 584 -4.71 25.49 11.44
CA ILE A 584 -5.24 24.52 12.41
C ILE A 584 -4.18 24.19 13.48
N PHE A 585 -2.92 24.06 13.08
CA PHE A 585 -1.81 23.78 13.99
C PHE A 585 -1.36 25.04 14.75
N GLU A 586 -1.24 26.17 14.06
CA GLU A 586 -0.83 27.44 14.67
C GLU A 586 -1.81 27.89 15.77
N ARG A 587 -3.12 27.78 15.50
CA ARG A 587 -4.17 28.12 16.47
C ARG A 587 -4.19 27.18 17.67
N TRP A 588 -3.88 25.90 17.47
CA TRP A 588 -3.84 24.94 18.58
C TRP A 588 -2.76 25.27 19.60
N LEU A 589 -1.60 25.77 19.14
CA LEU A 589 -0.48 26.21 19.98
C LEU A 589 -0.52 27.67 20.40
N ASN A 590 -1.29 28.51 19.71
CA ASN A 590 -1.32 29.97 19.87
C ASN A 590 0.06 30.62 19.59
N LEU A 591 0.77 30.16 18.55
CA LEU A 591 2.09 30.66 18.15
C LEU A 591 2.02 31.60 16.94
N PRO A 592 2.71 32.77 16.94
CA PRO A 592 2.80 33.64 15.77
C PRO A 592 3.75 33.09 14.69
N SER A 593 3.35 33.20 13.42
CA SER A 593 4.11 32.67 12.26
C SER A 593 5.52 33.27 12.09
N ALA A 594 5.79 34.47 12.64
CA ALA A 594 7.11 35.10 12.56
C ALA A 594 8.15 34.52 13.54
N THR A 595 7.74 33.65 14.48
CA THR A 595 8.60 33.21 15.60
C THR A 595 9.54 32.06 15.24
N TYR A 596 9.36 31.42 14.08
CA TYR A 596 10.08 30.19 13.69
C TYR A 596 11.49 30.42 13.09
N HIS A 597 11.97 31.66 13.01
CA HIS A 597 13.26 32.02 12.40
C HIS A 597 14.43 32.09 13.38
N ASP A 598 14.19 32.31 14.67
CA ASP A 598 15.22 32.44 15.72
C ASP A 598 14.84 31.65 16.97
N GLN A 599 15.76 30.82 17.48
CA GLN A 599 15.52 29.92 18.61
C GLN A 599 15.22 30.66 19.93
N ALA A 600 15.88 31.80 20.19
CA ALA A 600 15.66 32.56 21.41
C ALA A 600 14.28 33.24 21.40
N THR A 601 13.95 33.92 20.30
CA THR A 601 12.64 34.54 20.08
C THR A 601 11.51 33.51 20.12
N PHE A 602 11.76 32.31 19.60
CA PHE A 602 10.81 31.21 19.64
C PHE A 602 10.51 30.76 21.09
N ALA A 603 11.55 30.52 21.90
CA ALA A 603 11.38 30.01 23.27
C ALA A 603 10.57 30.97 24.17
N GLU A 604 10.77 32.28 24.00
CA GLU A 604 9.98 33.32 24.67
C GLU A 604 8.52 33.31 24.22
N ALA A 605 8.28 33.21 22.91
CA ALA A 605 6.93 33.14 22.35
C ALA A 605 6.18 31.87 22.80
N TYR A 606 6.87 30.74 22.86
CA TYR A 606 6.32 29.47 23.31
C TYR A 606 5.91 29.49 24.78
N THR A 607 6.78 30.04 25.65
CA THR A 607 6.46 30.20 27.08
C THR A 607 5.25 31.10 27.27
N ARG A 608 5.18 32.23 26.55
CA ARG A 608 4.03 33.14 26.57
C ARG A 608 2.74 32.44 26.11
N ALA A 609 2.83 31.66 25.03
CA ALA A 609 1.69 30.93 24.49
C ALA A 609 1.15 29.90 25.50
N ILE A 610 2.01 29.20 26.24
CA ILE A 610 1.62 28.29 27.32
C ILE A 610 0.90 29.05 28.44
N GLU A 611 1.42 30.19 28.89
CA GLU A 611 0.77 31.01 29.92
C GLU A 611 -0.59 31.56 29.49
N GLU A 612 -0.75 31.89 28.21
CA GLU A 612 -2.02 32.29 27.62
C GLU A 612 -3.01 31.12 27.54
N ASN A 613 -2.53 29.94 27.13
CA ASN A 613 -3.34 28.71 27.10
C ASN A 613 -3.83 28.31 28.50
N ILE A 614 -3.00 28.42 29.53
CA ILE A 614 -3.42 28.17 30.93
C ILE A 614 -4.53 29.14 31.34
N ARG A 615 -4.39 30.43 30.98
CA ARG A 615 -5.41 31.45 31.28
C ARG A 615 -6.72 31.22 30.53
N ALA A 616 -6.65 30.73 29.29
CA ALA A 616 -7.80 30.56 28.42
C ALA A 616 -8.54 29.23 28.64
N GLU A 617 -7.81 28.13 28.81
CA GLU A 617 -8.36 26.76 28.79
C GLU A 617 -8.18 26.00 30.10
N GLY A 618 -7.35 26.50 31.01
CA GLY A 618 -7.00 25.84 32.27
C GLY A 618 -5.72 25.00 32.20
N ILE A 619 -5.20 24.67 33.38
CA ILE A 619 -3.89 24.03 33.54
C ILE A 619 -3.89 22.59 33.01
N GLU A 620 -4.93 21.80 33.31
CA GLU A 620 -5.03 20.40 32.91
C GLU A 620 -5.03 20.22 31.39
N LYS A 621 -5.87 20.99 30.68
CA LYS A 621 -5.91 20.97 29.20
C LYS A 621 -4.59 21.40 28.59
N THR A 622 -3.94 22.40 29.17
CA THR A 622 -2.65 22.88 28.68
C THR A 622 -1.55 21.84 28.89
N VAL A 623 -1.53 21.16 30.04
CA VAL A 623 -0.62 20.04 30.31
C VAL A 623 -0.84 18.92 29.30
N ALA A 624 -2.10 18.52 29.03
CA ALA A 624 -2.43 17.52 28.02
C ALA A 624 -1.90 17.85 26.62
N LYS A 625 -1.93 19.13 26.21
CA LYS A 625 -1.41 19.59 24.93
C LYS A 625 0.12 19.60 24.88
N VAL A 626 0.74 20.26 25.86
CA VAL A 626 2.17 20.58 25.85
C VAL A 626 3.02 19.34 26.12
N PHE A 627 2.57 18.43 26.99
CA PHE A 627 3.32 17.22 27.30
C PHE A 627 3.33 16.24 26.12
N GLY A 628 2.43 16.36 25.15
CA GLY A 628 2.50 15.59 23.90
C GLY A 628 3.53 16.10 22.89
N LEU A 629 4.32 17.12 23.21
CA LEU A 629 5.32 17.72 22.32
C LEU A 629 6.75 17.39 22.77
N PRO A 630 7.72 17.38 21.84
CA PRO A 630 9.11 17.04 22.16
C PRO A 630 9.75 18.00 23.17
N VAL A 631 10.55 17.46 24.09
CA VAL A 631 11.28 18.24 25.12
C VAL A 631 12.65 18.65 24.60
N GLY A 632 12.98 19.94 24.71
CA GLY A 632 14.30 20.48 24.39
C GLY A 632 14.49 21.90 24.92
N ARG A 633 15.70 22.47 24.81
CA ARG A 633 16.00 23.79 25.40
C ARG A 633 15.06 24.93 24.96
N CYS A 634 14.45 24.83 23.78
CA CYS A 634 13.56 25.85 23.24
C CYS A 634 12.07 25.60 23.53
N PHE A 635 11.70 24.44 24.09
CA PHE A 635 10.32 23.95 24.21
C PHE A 635 10.03 23.20 25.51
N ASP A 636 10.95 23.20 26.48
CA ASP A 636 10.83 22.38 27.68
C ASP A 636 9.56 22.75 28.49
N PRO A 637 8.56 21.85 28.57
CA PRO A 637 7.35 22.04 29.36
C PRO A 637 7.69 22.34 30.82
N ASN A 638 8.76 21.74 31.35
CA ASN A 638 9.22 21.93 32.72
C ASN A 638 9.88 23.29 32.91
N THR A 639 10.42 23.91 31.86
CA THR A 639 10.91 25.29 31.92
C THR A 639 9.74 26.27 31.89
N ALA A 640 8.79 26.08 30.98
CA ALA A 640 7.61 26.94 30.85
C ALA A 640 6.66 26.85 32.06
N LEU A 641 6.45 25.65 32.60
CA LEU A 641 5.67 25.41 33.83
C LEU A 641 6.52 25.47 35.09
N GLY A 642 7.84 25.64 34.96
CA GLY A 642 8.80 25.44 36.05
C GLY A 642 8.58 26.36 37.24
N ASN A 643 8.11 27.58 37.01
CA ASN A 643 7.77 28.48 38.12
C ASN A 643 6.59 27.95 38.96
N ARG A 644 5.63 27.26 38.32
CA ARG A 644 4.47 26.64 38.98
C ARG A 644 4.81 25.30 39.62
N LEU A 645 5.67 24.50 38.97
CA LEU A 645 6.15 23.22 39.50
C LEU A 645 7.13 23.38 40.66
N ARG A 646 7.91 24.47 40.70
CA ARG A 646 8.85 24.80 41.78
C ARG A 646 8.18 25.50 42.97
N SER A 647 7.05 26.19 42.76
CA SER A 647 6.28 26.76 43.87
C SER A 647 5.50 25.66 44.59
N ASP A 648 5.72 25.49 45.89
CA ASP A 648 4.82 24.67 46.70
C ASP A 648 3.46 25.37 46.82
N GLY A 649 2.46 24.83 46.12
CA GLY A 649 1.13 25.42 46.01
C GLY A 649 0.14 24.53 45.27
N PRO A 650 -1.15 24.89 45.27
CA PRO A 650 -2.23 24.04 44.74
C PRO A 650 -2.11 23.76 43.24
N GLU A 651 -1.44 24.62 42.48
CA GLU A 651 -1.23 24.42 41.04
C GLU A 651 -0.25 23.27 40.75
N LYS A 652 0.79 23.10 41.58
CA LYS A 652 1.72 21.97 41.50
C LYS A 652 0.97 20.66 41.71
N ASP A 653 0.16 20.60 42.77
CA ASP A 653 -0.63 19.40 43.09
C ASP A 653 -1.64 19.08 41.97
N GLN A 654 -2.22 20.11 41.34
CA GLN A 654 -3.11 19.92 40.20
C GLN A 654 -2.37 19.35 38.98
N ILE A 655 -1.18 19.85 38.65
CA ILE A 655 -0.36 19.31 37.56
C ILE A 655 0.00 17.85 37.86
N ILE A 656 0.58 17.58 39.03
CA ILE A 656 0.99 16.22 39.42
C ILE A 656 -0.20 15.26 39.43
N GLY A 657 -1.34 15.67 40.00
CA GLY A 657 -2.57 14.88 39.99
C GLY A 657 -3.04 14.53 38.58
N HIS A 658 -2.96 15.48 37.65
CA HIS A 658 -3.32 15.25 36.24
C HIS A 658 -2.33 14.31 35.53
N LEU A 659 -1.02 14.46 35.74
CA LEU A 659 -0.01 13.56 35.18
C LEU A 659 -0.21 12.12 35.66
N LEU A 660 -0.53 11.93 36.94
CA LEU A 660 -0.84 10.61 37.51
C LEU A 660 -2.09 9.98 36.90
N ALA A 661 -3.10 10.78 36.55
CA ALA A 661 -4.30 10.29 35.88
C ALA A 661 -4.03 9.93 34.41
N CYS A 662 -3.39 10.82 33.65
CA CYS A 662 -3.15 10.65 32.22
C CYS A 662 -2.15 9.54 31.91
N SER A 663 -1.09 9.37 32.72
CA SER A 663 -0.09 8.31 32.53
C SER A 663 -0.68 6.89 32.56
N ARG A 664 -1.84 6.70 33.20
CA ARG A 664 -2.56 5.41 33.21
C ARG A 664 -3.20 5.11 31.87
N THR A 665 -3.83 6.09 31.25
CA THR A 665 -4.66 5.90 30.05
C THR A 665 -3.90 6.13 28.76
N THR A 666 -2.94 7.05 28.73
CA THR A 666 -2.26 7.40 27.48
C THR A 666 -1.27 6.34 27.02
N SER A 667 -1.16 6.22 25.69
CA SER A 667 -0.12 5.44 25.01
C SER A 667 0.86 6.33 24.22
N ASN A 668 0.76 7.66 24.35
CA ASN A 668 1.65 8.60 23.65
C ASN A 668 3.05 8.56 24.29
N PRO A 669 4.10 8.14 23.54
CA PRO A 669 5.44 7.98 24.10
C PRO A 669 6.03 9.29 24.63
N ILE A 670 5.75 10.41 23.95
CA ILE A 670 6.29 11.72 24.30
C ILE A 670 5.64 12.25 25.58
N PHE A 671 4.34 12.05 25.72
CA PHE A 671 3.62 12.38 26.94
C PHE A 671 4.16 11.60 28.15
N LEU A 672 4.41 10.31 27.98
CA LEU A 672 4.94 9.44 29.02
C LEU A 672 6.36 9.87 29.45
N LEU A 673 7.24 10.18 28.50
CA LEU A 673 8.58 10.70 28.80
C LEU A 673 8.54 11.99 29.62
N ASN A 674 7.71 12.95 29.17
CA ASN A 674 7.61 14.26 29.82
C ASN A 674 7.02 14.13 31.23
N SER A 675 6.05 13.22 31.40
CA SER A 675 5.48 12.88 32.70
C SER A 675 6.51 12.25 33.62
N LEU A 676 7.33 11.32 33.11
CA LEU A 676 8.39 10.65 33.89
C LEU A 676 9.37 11.68 34.44
N GLU A 677 9.87 12.56 33.58
CA GLU A 677 10.83 13.60 33.98
C GLU A 677 10.24 14.55 35.03
N ALA A 678 9.01 15.04 34.82
CA ALA A 678 8.34 15.94 35.76
C ALA A 678 8.08 15.28 37.12
N LEU A 679 7.64 14.02 37.14
CA LEU A 679 7.40 13.28 38.38
C LEU A 679 8.70 13.03 39.15
N LEU A 680 9.80 12.69 38.47
CA LEU A 680 11.11 12.48 39.11
C LEU A 680 11.72 13.77 39.68
N GLN A 681 11.46 14.92 39.04
CA GLN A 681 12.02 16.21 39.46
C GLN A 681 11.19 16.92 40.53
N PHE A 682 9.85 16.86 40.46
CA PHE A 682 8.98 17.77 41.23
C PHE A 682 8.01 17.07 42.18
N ALA A 683 7.76 15.77 42.04
CA ALA A 683 6.82 15.06 42.91
C ALA A 683 7.50 14.54 44.18
N LEU A 684 6.79 14.60 45.32
CA LEU A 684 7.23 13.96 46.54
C LEU A 684 7.07 12.43 46.43
N PRO A 685 8.08 11.64 46.82
CA PRO A 685 8.01 10.18 46.73
C PRO A 685 6.94 9.65 47.70
N ASN A 686 5.83 9.15 47.14
CA ASN A 686 4.77 8.45 47.84
C ASN A 686 4.34 7.21 47.03
N PRO A 687 3.60 6.26 47.61
CA PRO A 687 3.24 5.02 46.91
C PRO A 687 2.47 5.23 45.60
N THR A 688 1.66 6.28 45.50
CA THR A 688 0.89 6.58 44.28
C THR A 688 1.79 7.10 43.16
N VAL A 689 2.69 8.02 43.47
CA VAL A 689 3.69 8.54 42.53
C VAL A 689 4.65 7.43 42.12
N GLN A 690 5.05 6.58 43.07
CA GLN A 690 5.93 5.45 42.79
C GLN A 690 5.29 4.45 41.83
N ASN A 691 4.05 4.05 42.08
CA ASN A 691 3.34 3.14 41.19
C ASN A 691 3.18 3.73 39.77
N ALA A 692 2.89 5.04 39.66
CA ALA A 692 2.79 5.69 38.35
C ALA A 692 4.12 5.71 37.59
N ILE A 693 5.24 6.02 38.27
CA ILE A 693 6.58 5.97 37.68
C ILE A 693 6.90 4.55 37.19
N THR A 694 6.67 3.53 38.02
CA THR A 694 6.85 2.12 37.62
C THR A 694 6.03 1.79 36.38
N GLN A 695 4.76 2.17 36.33
CA GLN A 695 3.89 1.91 35.17
C GLN A 695 4.37 2.63 33.90
N ILE A 696 4.84 3.88 34.02
CA ILE A 696 5.41 4.62 32.89
C ILE A 696 6.68 3.92 32.39
N LEU A 697 7.57 3.49 33.30
CA LEU A 697 8.79 2.79 32.93
C LEU A 697 8.51 1.45 32.26
N ILE A 698 7.51 0.69 32.73
CA ILE A 698 7.05 -0.54 32.07
C ILE A 698 6.57 -0.22 30.64
N LYS A 699 5.75 0.83 30.45
CA LYS A 699 5.28 1.23 29.11
C LYS A 699 6.41 1.62 28.17
N LEU A 700 7.44 2.32 28.67
CA LEU A 700 8.54 2.86 27.85
C LEU A 700 9.67 1.85 27.59
N LEU A 701 9.92 0.91 28.51
CA LEU A 701 11.08 0.01 28.47
C LEU A 701 10.75 -1.48 28.35
N ALA A 702 9.53 -1.93 28.71
CA ALA A 702 9.31 -3.37 28.91
C ALA A 702 9.17 -4.16 27.59
N PRO A 703 9.98 -5.23 27.40
CA PRO A 703 9.73 -6.29 26.44
C PRO A 703 8.80 -7.33 27.11
N SER A 704 7.53 -6.97 27.34
CA SER A 704 6.63 -7.82 28.12
C SER A 704 5.85 -8.81 27.24
N LYS A 705 5.75 -10.07 27.70
CA LYS A 705 4.92 -11.14 27.12
C LYS A 705 3.43 -11.06 27.52
N ASP A 706 3.05 -10.04 28.29
CA ASP A 706 1.68 -9.83 28.75
C ASP A 706 0.80 -9.29 27.60
N PRO A 707 -0.37 -9.88 27.29
CA PRO A 707 -1.24 -9.44 26.21
C PRO A 707 -1.69 -7.96 26.29
N ASP A 708 -1.78 -7.37 27.49
CA ASP A 708 -2.05 -5.93 27.62
C ASP A 708 -0.86 -5.05 27.20
N THR A 709 0.37 -5.59 27.29
CA THR A 709 1.59 -4.94 26.78
C THR A 709 1.87 -5.17 25.29
N LEU A 710 1.20 -6.13 24.62
CA LEU A 710 1.31 -6.32 23.17
C LEU A 710 0.77 -5.11 22.36
N ARG A 711 -0.06 -4.26 22.99
CA ARG A 711 -0.65 -3.07 22.36
C ARG A 711 0.25 -1.83 22.36
N LEU A 712 1.27 -1.80 23.23
CA LEU A 712 2.21 -0.66 23.32
C LEU A 712 3.11 -0.54 22.08
N PRO A 713 3.71 -1.63 21.55
CA PRO A 713 4.47 -1.59 20.31
C PRO A 713 3.68 -1.00 19.13
N SER A 714 2.42 -1.42 18.93
CA SER A 714 1.58 -0.90 17.84
C SER A 714 1.21 0.57 18.04
N SER A 715 1.15 1.05 19.28
CA SER A 715 0.93 2.47 19.60
C SER A 715 2.13 3.34 19.24
N PHE A 716 3.33 2.87 19.57
CA PHE A 716 4.56 3.57 19.25
C PHE A 716 4.86 3.54 17.76
N ARG A 717 4.57 2.40 17.10
CA ARG A 717 4.60 2.29 15.64
C ARG A 717 3.63 3.26 14.99
N LEU A 718 2.37 3.30 15.42
CA LEU A 718 1.39 4.27 14.91
C LEU A 718 1.85 5.72 15.07
N TYR A 719 2.45 6.08 16.21
CA TYR A 719 3.00 7.42 16.41
C TYR A 719 4.14 7.74 15.43
N ALA A 720 5.08 6.80 15.22
CA ALA A 720 6.16 6.94 14.24
C ALA A 720 5.62 7.08 12.81
N SER A 721 4.68 6.21 12.42
CA SER A 721 4.04 6.26 11.11
C SER A 721 3.28 7.57 10.91
N ALA A 722 2.61 8.09 11.94
CA ALA A 722 1.91 9.38 11.88
C ALA A 722 2.87 10.58 11.72
N LEU A 723 4.03 10.57 12.41
CA LEU A 723 5.08 11.56 12.22
C LEU A 723 5.58 11.56 10.78
N ARG A 724 5.86 10.36 10.25
CA ARG A 724 6.39 10.19 8.89
C ARG A 724 5.38 10.63 7.85
N PHE A 725 4.14 10.17 7.99
CA PHE A 725 3.03 10.56 7.13
C PHE A 725 2.83 12.08 7.12
N ALA A 726 2.75 12.72 8.28
CA ALA A 726 2.57 14.17 8.39
C ALA A 726 3.68 14.94 7.68
N TRP A 727 4.93 14.55 7.90
CA TRP A 727 6.08 15.19 7.27
C TRP A 727 6.04 15.06 5.74
N TYR A 728 5.80 13.85 5.24
CA TYR A 728 5.66 13.61 3.80
C TYR A 728 4.55 14.48 3.19
N ARG A 729 3.40 14.60 3.86
CA ARG A 729 2.32 15.49 3.42
C ARG A 729 2.78 16.95 3.35
N MET A 730 3.52 17.43 4.34
CA MET A 730 4.02 18.81 4.34
C MET A 730 5.03 19.07 3.23
N GLU A 731 5.89 18.11 2.89
CA GLU A 731 6.80 18.27 1.75
C GLU A 731 6.07 18.28 0.41
N SER A 732 5.05 17.44 0.26
CA SER A 732 4.29 17.33 -1.00
C SER A 732 3.39 18.53 -1.31
N LEU A 733 3.09 19.37 -0.31
CA LEU A 733 2.13 20.47 -0.42
C LEU A 733 2.84 21.81 -0.40
N GLU A 734 2.73 22.58 -1.49
CA GLU A 734 3.40 23.88 -1.68
C GLU A 734 3.19 24.85 -0.49
N VAL A 735 1.97 24.89 0.06
CA VAL A 735 1.61 25.73 1.21
C VAL A 735 2.51 25.45 2.42
N TYR A 736 2.85 24.18 2.65
CA TYR A 736 3.70 23.75 3.77
C TYR A 736 5.18 23.79 3.39
N GLY A 737 5.53 23.45 2.14
CA GLY A 737 6.91 23.47 1.65
C GLY A 737 7.59 24.84 1.75
N SER A 738 6.82 25.92 1.70
CA SER A 738 7.31 27.29 1.88
C SER A 738 7.61 27.69 3.34
N MET A 739 7.25 26.85 4.31
CA MET A 739 7.39 27.16 5.74
C MET A 739 8.80 26.85 6.29
N PRO A 740 9.24 27.58 7.33
CA PRO A 740 10.45 27.22 8.07
C PRO A 740 10.43 25.77 8.55
N VAL A 741 11.57 25.08 8.50
CA VAL A 741 11.71 23.68 8.93
C VAL A 741 11.19 23.47 10.36
N LEU A 742 11.35 24.46 11.25
CA LEU A 742 10.93 24.39 12.66
C LEU A 742 9.44 24.24 12.83
N GLN A 743 8.74 25.02 12.02
CA GLN A 743 7.30 25.02 11.99
C GLN A 743 6.80 23.66 11.52
N ARG A 744 7.35 23.13 10.43
CA ARG A 744 6.99 21.82 9.88
C ARG A 744 7.22 20.68 10.88
N ILE A 745 8.37 20.65 11.55
CA ILE A 745 8.67 19.61 12.55
C ILE A 745 7.64 19.67 13.69
N LEU A 746 7.40 20.85 14.26
CA LEU A 746 6.45 21.00 15.37
C LEU A 746 5.02 20.61 14.97
N MET A 747 4.60 20.91 13.74
CA MET A 747 3.29 20.53 13.22
C MET A 747 3.19 19.00 13.05
N ALA A 748 4.27 18.33 12.66
CA ALA A 748 4.27 16.87 12.53
C ALA A 748 4.08 16.20 13.89
N TYR A 749 4.80 16.66 14.93
CA TYR A 749 4.59 16.20 16.31
C TYR A 749 3.19 16.50 16.83
N THR A 750 2.68 17.69 16.54
CA THR A 750 1.31 18.08 16.88
C THR A 750 0.30 17.11 16.26
N TYR A 751 0.45 16.81 14.96
CA TYR A 751 -0.41 15.87 14.25
C TYR A 751 -0.37 14.47 14.87
N ALA A 752 0.83 13.92 15.07
CA ALA A 752 1.01 12.59 15.65
C ALA A 752 0.39 12.48 17.05
N THR A 753 0.52 13.53 17.86
CA THR A 753 -0.14 13.63 19.17
C THR A 753 -1.66 13.66 19.05
N GLY A 754 -2.21 14.35 18.04
CA GLY A 754 -3.63 14.31 17.74
C GLY A 754 -4.13 12.92 17.34
N ILE A 755 -3.36 12.17 16.53
CA ILE A 755 -3.69 10.77 16.17
C ILE A 755 -3.74 9.87 17.40
N MET A 756 -2.79 10.00 18.32
CA MET A 756 -2.81 9.20 19.55
C MET A 756 -3.98 9.55 20.45
N ASN A 757 -4.28 10.85 20.60
CA ASN A 757 -5.43 11.29 21.37
C ASN A 757 -6.75 10.76 20.77
N LEU A 758 -6.85 10.73 19.45
CA LEU A 758 -7.99 10.14 18.75
C LEU A 758 -8.08 8.63 19.03
N ALA A 759 -6.98 7.90 18.90
CA ALA A 759 -6.91 6.47 19.14
C ALA A 759 -7.27 6.10 20.60
N ASP A 760 -6.76 6.84 21.58
CA ASP A 760 -7.08 6.66 22.99
C ASP A 760 -8.56 7.04 23.28
N SER A 761 -9.09 8.11 22.66
CA SER A 761 -10.50 8.50 22.81
C SER A 761 -11.47 7.46 22.29
N LEU A 762 -11.18 6.83 21.14
CA LEU A 762 -12.05 5.82 20.54
C LEU A 762 -12.09 4.54 21.37
N ARG A 763 -10.95 4.16 21.94
CA ARG A 763 -10.87 3.05 22.89
C ARG A 763 -11.73 3.30 24.13
N ASP A 764 -11.55 4.45 24.77
CA ASP A 764 -12.12 4.70 26.10
C ASP A 764 -13.64 4.96 26.06
N ARG A 765 -14.18 5.54 24.98
CA ARG A 765 -15.60 5.94 24.90
C ARG A 765 -16.51 4.97 24.16
N GLU A 766 -15.99 4.24 23.19
CA GLU A 766 -16.81 3.44 22.27
C GLU A 766 -16.48 1.95 22.30
N ASN A 767 -15.56 1.54 23.18
CA ASN A 767 -15.03 0.17 23.23
C ASN A 767 -14.57 -0.30 21.83
N TYR A 768 -14.08 0.65 21.04
CA TYR A 768 -13.71 0.46 19.65
C TYR A 768 -12.26 -0.01 19.59
N ASP A 769 -12.05 -1.28 19.20
CA ASP A 769 -10.71 -1.82 18.99
C ASP A 769 -10.21 -1.34 17.62
N MET A 770 -9.74 -0.10 17.59
CA MET A 770 -9.03 0.43 16.43
C MET A 770 -7.77 -0.40 16.22
N ASP A 771 -7.66 -1.03 15.06
CA ASP A 771 -6.45 -1.71 14.64
C ASP A 771 -5.34 -0.68 14.37
N ARG A 772 -4.53 -0.42 15.40
CA ARG A 772 -3.40 0.52 15.38
C ARG A 772 -2.34 0.07 14.38
N GLU A 773 -2.20 -1.23 14.17
CA GLU A 773 -1.24 -1.81 13.24
C GLU A 773 -1.69 -1.57 11.80
N PHE A 774 -2.97 -1.83 11.49
CA PHE A 774 -3.55 -1.49 10.19
C PHE A 774 -3.37 0.00 9.85
N LEU A 775 -3.65 0.91 10.80
CA LEU A 775 -3.48 2.35 10.54
C LEU A 775 -2.02 2.75 10.35
N ALA A 776 -1.10 2.15 11.11
CA ALA A 776 0.32 2.38 10.95
C ALA A 776 0.81 1.91 9.56
N GLU A 777 0.41 0.70 9.15
CA GLU A 777 0.70 0.16 7.82
C GLU A 777 0.07 0.99 6.71
N TRP A 778 -1.17 1.43 6.89
CA TRP A 778 -1.83 2.32 5.95
C TRP A 778 -1.06 3.62 5.77
N MET A 779 -0.65 4.27 6.87
CA MET A 779 0.15 5.50 6.82
C MET A 779 1.51 5.26 6.14
N ASP A 780 2.21 4.19 6.52
CA ASP A 780 3.52 3.85 5.97
C ASP A 780 3.44 3.52 4.47
N SER A 781 2.38 2.85 4.02
CA SER A 781 2.16 2.54 2.59
C SER A 781 2.02 3.79 1.70
N ARG A 782 1.68 4.95 2.30
CA ARG A 782 1.49 6.23 1.60
C ARG A 782 2.68 7.17 1.73
N VAL A 783 3.63 6.85 2.59
CA VAL A 783 4.97 7.42 2.53
C VAL A 783 5.66 6.71 1.37
N SER A 784 5.79 7.36 0.21
CA SER A 784 6.53 6.76 -0.91
C SER A 784 7.94 6.39 -0.43
N ARG A 785 8.50 5.27 -0.94
CA ARG A 785 9.88 4.83 -0.60
C ARG A 785 10.76 6.07 -0.63
N PRO A 786 11.35 6.49 0.50
CA PRO A 786 11.93 7.82 0.64
C PRO A 786 12.86 8.06 -0.54
N GLY A 787 12.44 9.01 -1.38
CA GLY A 787 13.17 9.38 -2.57
C GLY A 787 14.59 9.75 -2.17
N THR A 788 15.52 9.27 -2.98
CA THR A 788 16.96 9.57 -3.10
C THR A 788 17.45 10.90 -2.52
N ALA A 789 16.66 11.97 -2.51
CA ALA A 789 17.00 13.26 -1.87
C ALA A 789 17.29 13.16 -0.36
N VAL A 790 16.56 12.33 0.40
CA VAL A 790 16.81 12.17 1.85
C VAL A 790 18.17 11.54 2.10
N PHE A 791 18.61 10.62 1.24
CA PHE A 791 19.90 9.94 1.39
C PHE A 791 21.10 10.78 0.92
N GLU A 792 20.91 11.66 -0.06
CA GLU A 792 21.96 12.56 -0.56
C GLU A 792 22.22 13.73 0.42
N ASP A 793 21.18 14.28 1.06
CA ASP A 793 21.33 15.32 2.09
C ASP A 793 21.80 14.78 3.46
N LEU A 794 21.61 13.47 3.72
CA LEU A 794 22.03 12.80 4.97
C LEU A 794 23.57 12.80 5.16
N PHE A 795 24.34 12.94 4.08
CA PHE A 795 25.79 12.74 4.06
C PHE A 795 26.62 14.02 4.11
N GLU A 796 26.09 15.18 3.73
CA GLU A 796 26.93 16.39 3.67
C GLU A 796 27.13 17.06 5.04
N GLU A 797 26.16 17.06 5.97
CA GLU A 797 26.36 17.66 7.30
C GLU A 797 25.44 17.12 8.43
N HIS A 798 25.81 15.99 9.05
CA HIS A 798 25.24 15.47 10.31
C HIS A 798 23.76 15.00 10.30
N LEU A 799 23.53 13.83 10.89
CA LEU A 799 22.19 13.23 11.01
C LEU A 799 21.35 13.97 12.07
N GLU A 800 20.20 14.52 11.68
CA GLU A 800 19.27 15.18 12.60
C GLU A 800 18.37 14.19 13.34
N VAL A 801 18.62 13.97 14.64
CA VAL A 801 17.83 13.05 15.49
C VAL A 801 16.42 13.54 15.82
N SER A 802 16.10 14.78 15.47
CA SER A 802 14.77 15.38 15.64
C SER A 802 13.90 15.30 14.39
N HIS A 803 14.43 14.77 13.28
CA HIS A 803 13.74 14.76 12.00
C HIS A 803 12.64 13.69 11.96
N PRO A 804 11.37 14.02 11.67
CA PRO A 804 10.27 13.05 11.70
C PRO A 804 10.47 11.79 10.84
N MET A 805 11.18 11.87 9.72
CA MET A 805 11.53 10.70 8.88
C MET A 805 12.45 9.69 9.56
N GLY A 806 13.31 10.13 10.47
CA GLY A 806 14.34 9.31 11.12
C GLY A 806 13.98 8.86 12.54
N MET A 807 12.72 9.07 12.96
CA MET A 807 12.21 8.71 14.28
C MET A 807 11.53 7.34 14.25
N GLY A 808 12.19 6.33 14.83
CA GLY A 808 11.57 5.01 15.07
C GLY A 808 11.18 4.77 16.53
N PRO A 809 10.48 3.66 16.82
CA PRO A 809 9.95 3.36 18.15
C PRO A 809 11.03 3.37 19.23
N PHE A 810 12.19 2.77 18.96
CA PHE A 810 13.28 2.67 19.92
C PHE A 810 13.88 4.04 20.27
N ARG A 811 14.13 4.91 19.28
CA ARG A 811 14.56 6.31 19.50
C ARG A 811 13.56 7.16 20.26
N MET A 812 12.26 6.88 20.12
CA MET A 812 11.21 7.63 20.80
C MET A 812 10.99 7.18 22.24
N THR A 813 11.39 5.98 22.63
CA THR A 813 11.07 5.43 23.94
C THR A 813 12.33 5.08 24.74
N VAL A 814 13.11 4.10 24.31
CA VAL A 814 14.18 3.50 25.09
C VAL A 814 15.33 4.48 25.32
N ALA A 815 15.87 5.07 24.25
CA ALA A 815 17.00 6.00 24.32
C ALA A 815 16.75 7.21 25.26
N PRO A 816 15.66 7.98 25.09
CA PRO A 816 15.37 9.11 25.95
C PRO A 816 15.00 8.71 27.38
N THR A 817 14.35 7.56 27.59
CA THR A 817 14.04 7.09 28.94
C THR A 817 15.31 6.81 29.74
N LEU A 818 16.28 6.10 29.14
CA LEU A 818 17.58 5.84 29.78
C LEU A 818 18.33 7.14 30.10
N GLN A 819 18.24 8.15 29.24
CA GLN A 819 18.85 9.45 29.51
C GLN A 819 18.18 10.17 30.69
N ILE A 820 16.85 10.18 30.76
CA ILE A 820 16.12 10.78 31.88
C ILE A 820 16.52 10.09 33.19
N LEU A 821 16.57 8.75 33.18
CA LEU A 821 16.97 7.97 34.35
C LEU A 821 18.41 8.29 34.78
N ALA A 822 19.36 8.35 33.83
CA ALA A 822 20.75 8.69 34.12
C ALA A 822 20.89 10.11 34.72
N ALA A 823 20.12 11.06 34.18
CA ALA A 823 20.12 12.46 34.66
C ALA A 823 19.46 12.61 36.04
N GLN A 824 18.48 11.77 36.37
CA GLN A 824 17.71 11.84 37.63
C GLN A 824 18.12 10.76 38.65
N LYS A 825 19.36 10.26 38.56
CA LYS A 825 19.86 9.13 39.38
C LYS A 825 19.64 9.28 40.89
N GLU A 826 19.70 10.50 41.42
CA GLU A 826 19.51 10.77 42.85
C GLU A 826 18.05 10.55 43.30
N SER A 827 17.08 10.92 42.45
CA SER A 827 15.64 10.75 42.70
C SER A 827 15.16 9.30 42.57
N LEU A 828 15.99 8.40 42.00
CA LEU A 828 15.65 7.01 41.72
C LEU A 828 15.89 6.05 42.89
N ALA A 829 16.44 6.52 44.01
CA ALA A 829 16.73 5.66 45.16
C ALA A 829 15.55 4.77 45.64
N PRO A 830 14.28 5.25 45.65
CA PRO A 830 13.13 4.42 46.03
C PRO A 830 12.75 3.32 45.02
N PHE A 831 13.31 3.35 43.82
CA PHE A 831 12.96 2.48 42.69
C PHE A 831 14.08 1.51 42.31
N ARG A 832 15.14 1.42 43.10
CA ARG A 832 16.40 0.74 42.74
C ARG A 832 16.19 -0.66 42.17
N ASP A 833 15.44 -1.52 42.85
CA ASP A 833 15.24 -2.91 42.41
C ASP A 833 14.44 -3.02 41.10
N GLU A 834 13.41 -2.18 40.94
CA GLU A 834 12.56 -2.16 39.74
C GLU A 834 13.31 -1.60 38.53
N VAL A 835 14.06 -0.51 38.74
CA VAL A 835 14.93 0.11 37.73
C VAL A 835 16.03 -0.86 37.33
N LEU A 836 16.67 -1.54 38.28
CA LEU A 836 17.70 -2.55 38.00
C LEU A 836 17.17 -3.64 37.08
N ARG A 837 16.00 -4.20 37.38
CA ARG A 837 15.36 -5.22 36.53
C ARG A 837 15.10 -4.72 35.11
N LEU A 838 14.43 -3.57 34.97
CA LEU A 838 14.09 -3.00 33.65
C LEU A 838 15.33 -2.62 32.83
N VAL A 839 16.35 -2.08 33.49
CA VAL A 839 17.64 -1.72 32.86
C VAL A 839 18.35 -2.97 32.36
N ILE A 840 18.35 -4.07 33.12
CA ILE A 840 18.97 -5.34 32.69
C ILE A 840 18.19 -6.01 31.58
N ASP A 841 16.85 -6.00 31.63
CA ASP A 841 16.03 -6.54 30.53
C ASP A 841 16.22 -5.74 29.23
N THR A 842 16.36 -4.42 29.35
CA THR A 842 16.69 -3.52 28.22
C THR A 842 18.10 -3.82 27.70
N ALA A 843 19.09 -3.93 28.58
CA ALA A 843 20.47 -4.30 28.24
C ALA A 843 20.53 -5.65 27.52
N ARG A 844 19.80 -6.66 28.03
CA ARG A 844 19.73 -7.99 27.42
C ARG A 844 19.15 -7.92 26.01
N SER A 845 18.06 -7.17 25.84
CA SER A 845 17.40 -7.02 24.54
C SER A 845 18.26 -6.22 23.54
N MET A 846 19.03 -5.23 24.01
CA MET A 846 20.02 -4.52 23.20
C MET A 846 21.17 -5.44 22.77
N VAL A 847 21.75 -6.22 23.70
CA VAL A 847 22.84 -7.18 23.43
C VAL A 847 22.39 -8.27 22.47
N GLN A 848 21.15 -8.74 22.59
CA GLN A 848 20.57 -9.77 21.72
C GLN A 848 20.03 -9.21 20.40
N ALA A 849 20.07 -7.88 20.18
CA ALA A 849 19.51 -7.19 19.03
C ALA A 849 18.03 -7.55 18.74
N THR A 850 17.24 -7.87 19.77
CA THR A 850 15.87 -8.40 19.63
C THR A 850 14.80 -7.34 19.44
N PHE A 851 15.13 -6.04 19.53
CA PHE A 851 14.21 -4.96 19.18
C PHE A 851 14.18 -4.73 17.66
N GLU A 852 12.99 -4.55 17.09
CA GLU A 852 12.85 -3.85 15.80
C GLU A 852 13.60 -2.52 15.91
N GLY A 853 14.65 -2.33 15.10
CA GLY A 853 15.54 -1.17 15.21
C GLY A 853 16.87 -1.44 15.90
N GLY A 854 17.41 -2.68 15.88
CA GLY A 854 18.79 -2.97 16.28
C GLY A 854 19.83 -1.97 15.70
N TRP A 855 19.58 -1.44 14.49
CA TRP A 855 20.36 -0.37 13.86
C TRP A 855 20.26 1.00 14.58
N GLU A 856 19.12 1.34 15.20
CA GLU A 856 18.92 2.58 15.97
C GLU A 856 19.73 2.62 17.26
N ILE A 857 20.07 1.45 17.81
CA ILE A 857 20.89 1.27 19.02
C ILE A 857 22.33 1.76 18.76
N TYR A 858 22.83 1.53 17.54
CA TYR A 858 24.24 1.71 17.17
C TYR A 858 24.50 2.94 16.30
N HIS A 859 23.45 3.54 15.73
CA HIS A 859 23.54 4.76 14.93
C HIS A 859 24.01 6.04 15.69
N PRO A 860 23.82 6.23 17.02
CA PRO A 860 24.18 7.49 17.69
C PRO A 860 25.67 7.70 18.02
N PHE A 861 26.58 6.84 17.55
CA PHE A 861 28.00 6.94 17.91
C PHE A 861 28.76 8.10 17.23
N VAL A 862 28.18 8.78 16.23
CA VAL A 862 28.87 9.86 15.49
C VAL A 862 27.98 11.10 15.38
N THR A 863 28.54 12.26 15.78
CA THR A 863 28.09 13.65 15.59
C THR A 863 26.69 13.86 14.98
N THR A 864 25.63 13.47 15.70
CA THR A 864 24.26 13.79 15.29
C THR A 864 23.92 15.23 15.70
N ARG A 865 23.27 16.00 14.83
CA ARG A 865 22.77 17.33 15.16
C ARG A 865 21.40 17.17 15.80
N ASN A 866 21.32 17.30 17.12
CA ASN A 866 20.03 17.36 17.79
C ASN A 866 19.54 18.81 17.82
N TRP A 867 18.61 19.14 16.94
CA TRP A 867 18.14 20.51 16.81
C TRP A 867 17.48 21.05 18.09
N PHE A 868 16.84 20.16 18.85
CA PHE A 868 16.21 20.48 20.11
C PHE A 868 17.16 20.36 21.32
N ARG A 869 18.35 19.77 21.13
CA ARG A 869 19.19 19.23 22.23
C ARG A 869 18.37 18.39 23.23
N ALA A 870 17.33 17.72 22.72
CA ALA A 870 16.42 16.85 23.46
C ALA A 870 17.12 15.62 24.07
N PRO A 871 16.50 14.92 25.04
CA PRO A 871 17.02 13.65 25.56
C PRO A 871 17.15 12.52 24.52
N TRP A 872 16.76 12.77 23.28
CA TRP A 872 16.60 11.76 22.25
C TRP A 872 17.86 11.67 21.37
N GLY A 873 18.82 12.58 21.60
CA GLY A 873 20.07 12.66 20.84
C GLY A 873 21.30 12.13 21.56
N ARG A 874 21.18 11.69 22.82
CA ARG A 874 22.31 11.03 23.52
C ARG A 874 22.30 9.55 23.19
N ASN A 875 23.49 8.99 23.05
CA ASN A 875 23.66 7.56 22.83
C ASN A 875 23.07 6.77 24.00
N ALA A 876 22.11 5.88 23.69
CA ALA A 876 21.42 5.06 24.68
C ALA A 876 22.39 4.17 25.48
N ILE A 877 23.44 3.67 24.83
CA ILE A 877 24.49 2.84 25.45
C ILE A 877 25.28 3.66 26.47
N VAL A 878 25.58 4.93 26.16
CA VAL A 878 26.27 5.83 27.11
C VAL A 878 25.41 6.04 28.37
N SER A 879 24.12 6.35 28.19
CA SER A 879 23.20 6.52 29.33
C SER A 879 23.03 5.22 30.13
N LEU A 880 23.03 4.07 29.44
CA LEU A 880 22.93 2.76 30.06
C LEU A 880 24.17 2.43 30.90
N LYS A 881 25.37 2.69 30.37
CA LYS A 881 26.64 2.56 31.10
C LYS A 881 26.67 3.41 32.35
N GLU A 882 26.28 4.69 32.26
CA GLU A 882 26.23 5.60 33.41
C GLU A 882 25.31 5.10 34.53
N LEU A 883 24.18 4.47 34.17
CA LEU A 883 23.27 3.88 35.14
C LEU A 883 23.87 2.65 35.82
N LEU A 884 24.51 1.76 35.06
CA LEU A 884 25.13 0.53 35.55
C LEU A 884 26.37 0.82 36.42
N GLU A 885 27.21 1.77 36.02
CA GLU A 885 28.43 2.18 36.74
C GLU A 885 28.12 3.08 37.95
N GLY A 886 26.98 3.76 37.94
CA GLY A 886 26.57 4.71 38.98
C GLY A 886 25.62 4.10 40.01
N LEU A 887 24.33 4.44 39.88
CA LEU A 887 23.30 4.18 40.88
C LEU A 887 23.14 2.70 41.24
N LEU A 888 23.39 1.82 40.26
CA LEU A 888 23.10 0.39 40.35
C LEU A 888 24.33 -0.46 40.73
N ASN A 889 25.53 0.13 40.80
CA ASN A 889 26.78 -0.60 40.94
C ASN A 889 26.84 -1.49 42.20
N ASP A 890 26.34 -0.98 43.33
CA ASP A 890 26.31 -1.71 44.60
C ASP A 890 25.38 -2.94 44.57
N ASP A 891 24.41 -2.95 43.66
CA ASP A 891 23.40 -4.01 43.54
C ASP A 891 23.75 -5.02 42.43
N LEU A 892 24.74 -4.73 41.57
CA LEU A 892 25.22 -5.64 40.52
C LEU A 892 25.77 -6.95 41.09
N SER A 893 26.31 -6.94 42.32
CA SER A 893 26.81 -8.15 42.98
C SER A 893 25.71 -9.15 43.35
N ARG A 894 24.43 -8.76 43.26
CA ARG A 894 23.27 -9.62 43.54
C ARG A 894 22.76 -10.35 42.29
N LEU A 895 23.32 -10.07 41.12
CA LEU A 895 22.89 -10.62 39.85
C LEU A 895 23.32 -12.08 39.66
N GLY A 896 22.54 -12.82 38.88
CA GLY A 896 22.92 -14.16 38.43
C GLY A 896 24.05 -14.12 37.38
N PRO A 897 24.69 -15.27 37.07
CA PRO A 897 25.77 -15.33 36.09
C PRO A 897 25.40 -14.78 34.71
N ALA A 898 24.19 -15.11 34.23
CA ALA A 898 23.71 -14.66 32.93
C ALA A 898 23.51 -13.14 32.85
N ASP A 899 23.01 -12.52 33.91
CA ASP A 899 22.80 -11.07 33.97
C ASP A 899 24.11 -10.31 34.13
N THR A 900 25.07 -10.91 34.84
CA THR A 900 26.43 -10.37 34.99
C THR A 900 27.15 -10.31 33.64
N GLU A 901 26.98 -11.34 32.79
CA GLU A 901 27.53 -11.38 31.43
C GLU A 901 26.91 -10.30 30.52
N VAL A 902 25.60 -10.08 30.62
CA VAL A 902 24.91 -9.00 29.90
C VAL A 902 25.43 -7.63 30.32
N VAL A 903 25.57 -7.38 31.63
CA VAL A 903 26.11 -6.12 32.16
C VAL A 903 27.56 -5.90 31.74
N ALA A 904 28.40 -6.94 31.80
CA ALA A 904 29.79 -6.89 31.34
C ALA A 904 29.88 -6.60 29.83
N SER A 905 28.96 -7.17 29.03
CA SER A 905 28.84 -6.88 27.61
C SER A 905 28.54 -5.39 27.40
N VAL A 906 27.50 -4.85 28.05
CA VAL A 906 27.16 -3.42 27.98
C VAL A 906 28.29 -2.50 28.45
N GLN A 907 28.98 -2.82 29.54
CA GLN A 907 30.12 -2.01 30.02
C GLN A 907 31.29 -2.03 29.03
N SER A 908 31.52 -3.15 28.36
CA SER A 908 32.54 -3.29 27.32
C SER A 908 32.12 -2.75 25.94
N PHE A 909 30.85 -2.33 25.73
CA PHE A 909 30.40 -1.71 24.48
C PHE A 909 31.07 -0.33 24.26
N ASP A 910 32.22 -0.30 23.62
CA ASP A 910 32.78 0.90 22.99
C ASP A 910 32.71 0.76 21.46
N ALA A 911 33.04 1.83 20.73
CA ALA A 911 33.06 1.78 19.27
C ALA A 911 34.00 0.69 18.73
N ARG A 912 35.01 0.28 19.52
CA ARG A 912 35.93 -0.81 19.16
C ARG A 912 35.28 -2.18 19.29
N THR A 913 34.54 -2.44 20.37
CA THR A 913 33.73 -3.65 20.56
C THR A 913 32.61 -3.73 19.54
N LEU A 914 32.01 -2.61 19.15
CA LEU A 914 31.05 -2.55 18.05
C LEU A 914 31.68 -2.87 16.70
N LEU A 915 32.85 -2.30 16.41
CA LEU A 915 33.62 -2.65 15.23
C LEU A 915 33.95 -4.15 15.25
N GLN A 916 34.37 -4.68 16.39
CA GLN A 916 34.68 -6.10 16.56
C GLN A 916 33.46 -6.99 16.31
N MET A 917 32.33 -6.70 16.95
CA MET A 917 31.08 -7.44 16.80
C MET A 917 30.55 -7.37 15.37
N ALA A 918 30.59 -6.20 14.75
CA ALA A 918 30.18 -6.03 13.36
C ALA A 918 31.11 -6.82 12.44
N LEU A 919 32.43 -6.74 12.61
CA LEU A 919 33.40 -7.48 11.82
C LEU A 919 33.31 -9.00 12.03
N ASP A 920 32.97 -9.47 13.24
CA ASP A 920 32.79 -10.89 13.54
C ASP A 920 31.49 -11.44 12.99
N TRP A 921 30.41 -10.68 13.14
CA TRP A 921 29.13 -10.98 12.53
C TRP A 921 29.28 -10.99 11.01
N ILE A 922 29.98 -10.02 10.43
CA ILE A 922 30.29 -9.97 8.99
C ILE A 922 31.15 -11.16 8.58
N SER A 923 32.18 -11.52 9.36
CA SER A 923 33.09 -12.61 9.01
C SER A 923 32.44 -13.99 9.13
N SER A 924 31.33 -14.09 9.86
CA SER A 924 30.53 -15.31 10.04
C SER A 924 29.28 -15.35 9.15
N SER A 925 28.72 -14.19 8.78
CA SER A 925 27.62 -14.04 7.83
C SER A 925 28.14 -14.00 6.39
N ARG A 926 27.59 -14.82 5.49
CA ARG A 926 28.00 -14.81 4.08
C ARG A 926 27.52 -13.60 3.27
N ALA A 927 26.70 -12.72 3.84
CA ALA A 927 26.15 -11.57 3.15
C ALA A 927 26.13 -10.34 4.07
N TRP A 928 26.62 -9.21 3.55
CA TRP A 928 26.51 -7.91 4.20
C TRP A 928 25.22 -7.23 3.74
N ASN A 929 24.52 -6.59 4.66
CA ASN A 929 23.42 -5.68 4.37
C ASN A 929 23.84 -4.22 4.59
N ALA A 930 23.00 -3.28 4.17
CA ALA A 930 23.25 -1.84 4.29
C ALA A 930 23.46 -1.37 5.75
N GLY A 931 22.79 -2.03 6.70
CA GLY A 931 22.97 -1.80 8.13
C GLY A 931 24.39 -2.14 8.58
N ASP A 932 24.93 -3.29 8.18
CA ASP A 932 26.27 -3.72 8.59
C ASP A 932 27.35 -2.81 8.01
N LEU A 933 27.18 -2.39 6.75
CA LEU A 933 28.03 -1.40 6.10
C LEU A 933 28.06 -0.09 6.89
N LEU A 934 26.89 0.41 7.29
CA LEU A 934 26.79 1.64 8.06
C LEU A 934 27.42 1.51 9.45
N LEU A 935 27.26 0.37 10.12
CA LEU A 935 27.89 0.09 11.41
C LEU A 935 29.41 0.13 11.32
N VAL A 936 29.98 -0.53 10.31
CA VAL A 936 31.43 -0.48 10.03
C VAL A 936 31.85 0.95 9.70
N TYR A 937 31.11 1.65 8.84
CA TYR A 937 31.41 3.04 8.46
C TYR A 937 31.52 3.96 9.68
N LEU A 938 30.55 3.86 10.60
CA LEU A 938 30.47 4.68 11.80
C LEU A 938 31.55 4.29 12.81
N ALA A 939 31.79 3.00 13.03
CA ALA A 939 32.74 2.51 14.02
C ALA A 939 34.21 2.77 13.64
N LEU A 940 34.53 2.87 12.33
CA LEU A 940 35.85 3.26 11.81
C LEU A 940 36.20 4.75 12.04
N SER A 941 35.39 5.48 12.82
CA SER A 941 35.69 6.86 13.22
C SER A 941 36.65 6.95 14.41
N GLU A 942 36.91 5.83 15.09
CA GLU A 942 37.84 5.72 16.22
C GLU A 942 39.17 5.05 15.82
N PRO A 943 40.27 5.23 16.57
CA PRO A 943 41.55 4.59 16.29
C PRO A 943 41.46 3.06 16.38
N ILE A 944 41.92 2.40 15.32
CA ILE A 944 41.90 0.95 15.12
C ILE A 944 43.21 0.32 15.63
N ASP A 945 43.14 -0.86 16.25
CA ASP A 945 44.32 -1.63 16.66
C ASP A 945 44.72 -2.74 15.65
N VAL A 946 45.78 -3.48 15.98
CA VAL A 946 46.33 -4.54 15.09
C VAL A 946 45.36 -5.70 14.90
N GLU A 947 44.64 -6.10 15.96
CA GLU A 947 43.68 -7.21 15.88
C GLU A 947 42.48 -6.84 15.00
N GLN A 948 41.98 -5.62 15.15
CA GLN A 948 40.91 -5.09 14.31
C GLN A 948 41.35 -4.93 12.85
N THR A 949 42.61 -4.60 12.59
CA THR A 949 43.16 -4.52 11.23
C THR A 949 43.09 -5.88 10.53
N GLU A 950 43.45 -6.98 11.20
CA GLU A 950 43.34 -8.33 10.64
C GLU A 950 41.88 -8.71 10.33
N ARG A 951 40.94 -8.32 11.20
CA ARG A 951 39.51 -8.58 11.02
C ARG A 951 38.90 -7.75 9.90
N ILE A 952 39.30 -6.49 9.74
CA ILE A 952 38.90 -5.65 8.60
C ILE A 952 39.37 -6.29 7.29
N LEU A 953 40.61 -6.81 7.25
CA LEU A 953 41.11 -7.50 6.05
C LEU A 953 40.31 -8.78 5.75
N ALA A 954 39.97 -9.57 6.78
CA ALA A 954 39.15 -10.77 6.62
C ALA A 954 37.73 -10.42 6.10
N ALA A 955 37.10 -9.39 6.68
CA ALA A 955 35.81 -8.88 6.23
C ALA A 955 35.88 -8.35 4.80
N MET A 956 36.88 -7.54 4.45
CA MET A 956 37.07 -6.96 3.11
C MET A 956 37.18 -8.04 2.02
N ARG A 957 37.86 -9.14 2.32
CA ARG A 957 37.94 -10.30 1.40
C ARG A 957 36.59 -10.93 1.12
N GLN A 958 35.73 -10.98 2.13
CA GLN A 958 34.37 -11.52 2.03
C GLN A 958 33.36 -10.52 1.44
N LEU A 959 33.67 -9.21 1.46
CA LEU A 959 32.79 -8.19 0.90
C LEU A 959 32.63 -8.40 -0.60
N ASP A 960 31.38 -8.60 -1.01
CA ASP A 960 30.99 -8.70 -2.42
C ASP A 960 30.09 -7.51 -2.76
N LEU A 961 30.62 -6.56 -3.53
CA LEU A 961 29.85 -5.39 -3.97
C LEU A 961 28.66 -5.77 -4.86
N SER A 962 28.64 -6.97 -5.43
CA SER A 962 27.53 -7.44 -6.26
C SER A 962 26.25 -7.71 -5.48
N GLN A 963 26.33 -7.87 -4.15
CA GLN A 963 25.17 -8.11 -3.28
C GLN A 963 24.31 -6.85 -3.06
N PHE A 964 24.83 -5.65 -3.34
CA PHE A 964 24.11 -4.39 -3.19
C PHE A 964 23.45 -4.01 -4.52
N HIS A 965 22.13 -4.13 -4.57
CA HIS A 965 21.34 -3.90 -5.77
C HIS A 965 20.70 -2.51 -5.81
N GLU A 966 20.37 -1.95 -4.65
CA GLU A 966 19.91 -0.58 -4.50
C GLU A 966 21.10 0.38 -4.65
N GLU A 967 20.91 1.45 -5.42
CA GLU A 967 21.96 2.41 -5.75
C GLU A 967 22.61 3.00 -4.48
N GLN A 968 21.81 3.34 -3.48
CA GLN A 968 22.27 3.91 -2.20
C GLN A 968 23.16 2.93 -1.41
N ASP A 969 22.78 1.66 -1.37
CA ASP A 969 23.55 0.62 -0.67
C ASP A 969 24.90 0.40 -1.35
N PHE A 970 24.93 0.48 -2.70
CA PHE A 970 26.15 0.39 -3.48
C PHE A 970 27.08 1.60 -3.23
N LEU A 971 26.54 2.81 -3.18
CA LEU A 971 27.27 4.03 -2.83
C LEU A 971 27.87 3.93 -1.42
N LEU A 972 27.07 3.51 -0.44
CA LEU A 972 27.51 3.28 0.94
C LEU A 972 28.61 2.23 1.01
N ALA A 973 28.48 1.13 0.26
CA ALA A 973 29.49 0.08 0.21
C ALA A 973 30.84 0.59 -0.30
N CYS A 974 30.84 1.39 -1.37
CA CYS A 974 32.04 2.05 -1.88
C CYS A 974 32.65 3.00 -0.83
N GLY A 975 31.81 3.75 -0.10
CA GLY A 975 32.22 4.62 1.00
C GLY A 975 32.88 3.87 2.17
N VAL A 976 32.33 2.70 2.55
CA VAL A 976 32.90 1.81 3.57
C VAL A 976 34.27 1.30 3.17
N ILE A 977 34.40 0.81 1.92
CA ILE A 977 35.67 0.32 1.38
C ILE A 977 36.76 1.39 1.49
N ALA A 978 36.45 2.62 1.07
CA ALA A 978 37.38 3.74 1.15
C ALA A 978 37.79 4.06 2.60
N ARG A 979 36.83 4.01 3.54
CA ARG A 979 37.06 4.32 4.95
C ARG A 979 37.89 3.25 5.65
N CYS A 980 37.68 1.97 5.33
CA CYS A 980 38.51 0.86 5.84
C CYS A 980 39.99 1.05 5.49
N GLY A 981 40.30 1.43 4.25
CA GLY A 981 41.67 1.72 3.85
C GLY A 981 42.22 2.97 4.55
N ALA A 982 41.46 4.05 4.57
CA ALA A 982 41.89 5.30 5.21
C ALA A 982 42.25 5.12 6.70
N ALA A 983 41.51 4.26 7.41
CA ALA A 983 41.67 4.10 8.85
C ALA A 983 42.80 3.13 9.26
N THR A 984 43.21 2.18 8.41
CA THR A 984 44.17 1.12 8.77
C THR A 984 45.60 1.38 8.29
N LYS A 985 45.80 2.17 7.22
CA LYS A 985 47.10 2.35 6.52
C LYS A 985 47.81 1.04 6.12
N ASP A 986 47.12 -0.10 6.19
CA ASP A 986 47.67 -1.41 5.88
C ASP A 986 47.68 -1.63 4.35
N PRO A 987 48.85 -1.93 3.74
CA PRO A 987 48.94 -2.12 2.29
C PRO A 987 48.09 -3.27 1.75
N GLY A 988 47.85 -4.32 2.54
CA GLY A 988 47.04 -5.47 2.15
C GLY A 988 45.56 -5.12 2.04
N ILE A 989 45.04 -4.33 2.99
CA ILE A 989 43.64 -3.84 2.94
C ILE A 989 43.43 -2.91 1.75
N HIS A 990 44.40 -2.04 1.47
CA HIS A 990 44.29 -1.12 0.34
C HIS A 990 44.29 -1.84 -1.02
N LEU A 991 45.11 -2.89 -1.16
CA LEU A 991 45.16 -3.71 -2.37
C LEU A 991 43.83 -4.42 -2.59
N GLU A 992 43.31 -5.11 -1.56
CA GLU A 992 42.03 -5.80 -1.61
C GLU A 992 40.89 -4.83 -1.94
N ALA A 993 40.86 -3.66 -1.30
CA ALA A 993 39.86 -2.62 -1.53
C ALA A 993 39.85 -2.14 -3.00
N LEU A 994 41.03 -1.91 -3.58
CA LEU A 994 41.13 -1.54 -5.00
C LEU A 994 40.72 -2.67 -5.94
N GLU A 995 41.01 -3.93 -5.62
CA GLU A 995 40.56 -5.08 -6.40
C GLU A 995 39.03 -5.16 -6.42
N LYS A 996 38.37 -5.03 -5.26
CA LYS A 996 36.89 -5.02 -5.18
C LYS A 996 36.26 -3.89 -6.00
N LEU A 997 36.83 -2.68 -5.94
CA LEU A 997 36.37 -1.55 -6.74
C LEU A 997 36.59 -1.78 -8.25
N THR A 998 37.68 -2.44 -8.62
CA THR A 998 37.96 -2.84 -10.02
C THR A 998 36.96 -3.87 -10.52
N ASP A 999 36.64 -4.86 -9.70
CA ASP A 999 35.65 -5.89 -10.01
C ASP A 999 34.25 -5.27 -10.15
N ALA A 1000 33.88 -4.36 -9.24
CA ALA A 1000 32.61 -3.65 -9.31
C ALA A 1000 32.51 -2.75 -10.54
N TRP A 1001 33.60 -2.06 -10.91
CA TRP A 1001 33.69 -1.29 -12.15
C TRP A 1001 33.40 -2.16 -13.37
N ASN A 1002 34.03 -3.33 -13.45
CA ASN A 1002 33.96 -4.19 -14.63
C ASN A 1002 32.68 -5.03 -14.72
N SER A 1003 32.14 -5.47 -13.58
CA SER A 1003 31.04 -6.44 -13.55
C SER A 1003 29.68 -5.82 -13.20
N ARG A 1004 29.65 -4.71 -12.46
CA ARG A 1004 28.44 -4.26 -11.75
C ARG A 1004 28.01 -2.82 -12.03
N ALA A 1005 28.94 -1.89 -12.28
CA ALA A 1005 28.61 -0.50 -12.56
C ALA A 1005 27.73 -0.38 -13.82
N SER A 1006 26.66 0.41 -13.71
CA SER A 1006 25.59 0.49 -14.72
C SER A 1006 25.01 1.89 -14.89
N THR A 1007 25.06 2.72 -13.84
CA THR A 1007 24.66 4.13 -13.86
C THR A 1007 25.89 5.02 -13.71
N LEU A 1008 25.78 6.30 -14.12
CA LEU A 1008 26.85 7.29 -13.92
C LEU A 1008 27.27 7.38 -12.45
N ASN A 1009 26.31 7.39 -11.53
CA ASN A 1009 26.53 7.43 -10.08
C ASN A 1009 27.36 6.24 -9.57
N HIS A 1010 27.12 5.02 -10.07
CA HIS A 1010 27.96 3.87 -9.72
C HIS A 1010 29.42 4.10 -10.10
N TYR A 1011 29.69 4.59 -11.32
CA TYR A 1011 31.05 4.87 -11.77
C TYR A 1011 31.70 6.01 -10.97
N VAL A 1012 30.95 7.06 -10.64
CA VAL A 1012 31.43 8.19 -9.83
C VAL A 1012 31.80 7.76 -8.41
N ALA A 1013 30.97 6.93 -7.77
CA ALA A 1013 31.25 6.47 -6.42
C ALA A 1013 32.47 5.54 -6.34
N ILE A 1014 32.64 4.67 -7.34
CA ILE A 1014 33.83 3.83 -7.45
C ILE A 1014 35.08 4.70 -7.62
N MET A 1015 35.01 5.74 -8.47
CA MET A 1015 36.10 6.71 -8.65
C MET A 1015 36.46 7.44 -7.36
N ASP A 1016 35.47 7.98 -6.66
CA ASP A 1016 35.68 8.72 -5.41
C ASP A 1016 36.27 7.81 -4.32
N ALA A 1017 35.78 6.58 -4.20
CA ALA A 1017 36.32 5.60 -3.27
C ALA A 1017 37.77 5.22 -3.59
N ALA A 1018 38.08 4.92 -4.85
CA ALA A 1018 39.43 4.58 -5.30
C ALA A 1018 40.40 5.76 -5.13
N GLN A 1019 39.94 6.98 -5.38
CA GLN A 1019 40.72 8.20 -5.17
C GLN A 1019 41.10 8.34 -3.70
N LYS A 1020 40.14 8.22 -2.79
CA LYS A 1020 40.36 8.30 -1.34
C LYS A 1020 41.39 7.27 -0.85
N LEU A 1021 41.34 6.04 -1.37
CA LEU A 1021 42.32 5.00 -1.06
C LEU A 1021 43.72 5.32 -1.59
N CYS A 1022 43.81 5.69 -2.87
CA CYS A 1022 45.09 5.94 -3.53
C CYS A 1022 45.84 7.14 -2.95
N LEU A 1023 45.12 8.13 -2.41
CA LEU A 1023 45.72 9.24 -1.65
C LEU A 1023 46.57 8.76 -0.46
N GLY A 1024 46.23 7.61 0.14
CA GLY A 1024 47.01 6.99 1.20
C GLY A 1024 48.25 6.21 0.75
N MET A 1025 48.37 5.86 -0.54
CA MET A 1025 49.38 4.92 -1.08
C MET A 1025 50.42 5.53 -2.04
N GLY A 1026 50.48 6.85 -2.15
CA GLY A 1026 51.34 7.51 -3.14
C GLY A 1026 50.68 8.69 -3.85
N GLY A 1027 49.46 9.04 -3.46
CA GLY A 1027 48.80 10.24 -3.95
C GLY A 1027 48.11 10.03 -5.30
N VAL A 1028 48.13 11.08 -6.11
CA VAL A 1028 47.36 11.14 -7.37
C VAL A 1028 47.90 10.17 -8.42
N GLU A 1029 49.21 9.93 -8.43
CA GLU A 1029 49.86 9.00 -9.36
C GLU A 1029 49.35 7.56 -9.20
N SER A 1030 49.16 7.11 -7.95
CA SER A 1030 48.59 5.79 -7.66
C SER A 1030 47.14 5.65 -8.15
N PHE A 1031 46.35 6.72 -8.04
CA PHE A 1031 44.97 6.74 -8.56
C PHE A 1031 44.95 6.61 -10.09
N TYR A 1032 45.80 7.36 -10.79
CA TYR A 1032 45.88 7.29 -12.25
C TYR A 1032 46.35 5.92 -12.76
N ASN A 1033 47.36 5.34 -12.11
CA ASN A 1033 47.84 4.00 -12.46
C ASN A 1033 46.78 2.92 -12.23
N TRP A 1034 45.94 3.05 -11.21
CA TRP A 1034 44.79 2.17 -11.00
C TRP A 1034 43.73 2.40 -12.10
N TRP A 1035 43.34 3.66 -12.32
CA TRP A 1035 42.33 4.07 -13.31
C TRP A 1035 42.64 3.58 -14.73
N GLU A 1036 43.87 3.79 -15.19
CA GLU A 1036 44.33 3.37 -16.52
C GLU A 1036 44.28 1.85 -16.67
N ARG A 1037 44.72 1.11 -15.64
CA ARG A 1037 44.64 -0.36 -15.63
C ARG A 1037 43.19 -0.86 -15.65
N THR A 1038 42.32 -0.25 -14.85
CA THR A 1038 40.91 -0.63 -14.76
C THR A 1038 40.15 -0.38 -16.06
N ILE A 1039 40.36 0.78 -16.70
CA ILE A 1039 39.76 1.09 -18.01
C ILE A 1039 40.29 0.14 -19.10
N ASN A 1040 41.62 -0.04 -19.17
CA ASN A 1040 42.22 -0.88 -20.21
C ASN A 1040 41.85 -2.37 -20.07
N ALA A 1041 41.56 -2.82 -18.84
CA ALA A 1041 41.08 -4.18 -18.57
C ALA A 1041 39.56 -4.34 -18.80
N SER A 1042 38.81 -3.22 -18.94
CA SER A 1042 37.37 -3.27 -19.08
C SER A 1042 36.95 -3.76 -20.48
N GLN A 1043 36.22 -4.87 -20.52
CA GLN A 1043 35.71 -5.46 -21.77
C GLN A 1043 34.30 -4.98 -22.13
N ARG A 1044 33.71 -4.04 -21.37
CA ARG A 1044 32.35 -3.50 -21.57
C ARG A 1044 32.36 -2.14 -22.24
N GLU A 1045 31.34 -1.88 -23.06
CA GLU A 1045 31.05 -0.52 -23.53
C GLU A 1045 30.60 0.34 -22.36
N LEU A 1046 31.38 1.39 -22.05
CA LEU A 1046 31.02 2.38 -21.04
C LEU A 1046 29.86 3.26 -21.54
N PRO A 1047 28.93 3.70 -20.68
CA PRO A 1047 27.87 4.65 -21.06
C PRO A 1047 28.45 5.92 -21.69
N SER A 1048 27.73 6.54 -22.64
CA SER A 1048 28.22 7.70 -23.38
C SER A 1048 28.57 8.90 -22.48
N GLU A 1049 27.86 9.10 -21.36
CA GLU A 1049 28.22 10.16 -20.40
C GLU A 1049 29.57 9.87 -19.74
N VAL A 1050 29.83 8.60 -19.39
CA VAL A 1050 31.09 8.15 -18.80
C VAL A 1050 32.22 8.22 -19.82
N GLN A 1051 31.98 7.82 -21.08
CA GLN A 1051 32.95 7.99 -22.16
C GLN A 1051 33.30 9.47 -22.40
N GLY A 1052 32.31 10.37 -22.32
CA GLY A 1052 32.52 11.82 -22.37
C GLY A 1052 33.41 12.31 -21.22
N LEU A 1053 33.22 11.76 -20.02
CA LEU A 1053 34.02 12.07 -18.82
C LEU A 1053 35.46 11.52 -18.94
N VAL A 1054 35.63 10.27 -19.38
CA VAL A 1054 36.94 9.65 -19.68
C VAL A 1054 37.68 10.43 -20.78
N SER A 1055 36.97 10.86 -21.82
CA SER A 1055 37.53 11.66 -22.92
C SER A 1055 37.92 13.07 -22.43
N GLY A 1056 37.09 13.69 -21.59
CA GLY A 1056 37.35 15.02 -21.02
C GLY A 1056 38.58 15.06 -20.09
N LEU A 1057 38.84 13.97 -19.37
CA LEU A 1057 40.01 13.82 -18.49
C LEU A 1057 41.31 13.52 -19.26
N THR A 1058 41.21 12.87 -20.43
CA THR A 1058 42.37 12.44 -21.25
C THR A 1058 42.85 13.47 -22.27
N TRP A 1059 42.03 14.45 -22.67
CA TRP A 1059 42.32 15.33 -23.82
C TRP A 1059 43.15 16.59 -23.58
N THR A 1060 43.43 17.01 -22.35
CA THR A 1060 44.02 18.35 -22.11
C THR A 1060 45.46 18.38 -21.58
N THR A 1061 46.02 17.24 -21.15
CA THR A 1061 47.46 17.05 -20.82
C THR A 1061 47.69 15.57 -20.47
N PRO A 1062 48.89 14.98 -20.65
CA PRO A 1062 49.18 13.63 -20.17
C PRO A 1062 48.81 13.52 -18.68
N LEU A 1063 48.14 12.44 -18.29
CA LEU A 1063 47.61 12.23 -16.93
C LEU A 1063 48.69 12.39 -15.84
N SER A 1064 49.95 12.11 -16.17
CA SER A 1064 51.14 12.32 -15.33
C SER A 1064 51.49 13.79 -15.03
N CYS A 1065 50.84 14.76 -15.68
CA CYS A 1065 51.16 16.19 -15.59
C CYS A 1065 50.08 17.01 -14.85
N GLN A 1066 48.98 16.39 -14.39
CA GLN A 1066 47.88 17.08 -13.71
C GLN A 1066 48.08 17.07 -12.18
N ASN A 1067 48.57 18.18 -11.63
CA ASN A 1067 49.05 18.24 -10.25
C ASN A 1067 48.02 18.66 -9.16
N SER A 1068 46.74 18.88 -9.49
CA SER A 1068 45.80 19.42 -8.49
C SER A 1068 44.50 18.63 -8.36
N LEU A 1069 44.40 17.89 -7.24
CA LEU A 1069 43.24 17.19 -6.72
C LEU A 1069 41.91 17.98 -6.72
N PRO A 1070 41.90 19.29 -6.39
CA PRO A 1070 40.67 20.09 -6.37
C PRO A 1070 40.03 20.27 -7.75
N GLY A 1071 40.84 20.29 -8.83
CA GLY A 1071 40.34 20.44 -10.20
C GLY A 1071 39.66 19.17 -10.73
N ILE A 1072 40.02 18.00 -10.20
CA ILE A 1072 39.40 16.71 -10.54
C ILE A 1072 38.08 16.57 -9.79
N ARG A 1073 38.08 16.85 -8.48
CA ARG A 1073 36.88 16.84 -7.64
C ARG A 1073 35.84 17.86 -8.10
N ALA A 1074 36.25 19.08 -8.47
CA ALA A 1074 35.34 20.09 -9.02
C ALA A 1074 34.73 19.72 -10.38
N LYS A 1075 35.47 18.97 -11.23
CA LYS A 1075 34.95 18.47 -12.51
C LYS A 1075 34.04 17.26 -12.35
N LEU A 1076 34.28 16.40 -11.35
CA LEU A 1076 33.40 15.30 -10.96
C LEU A 1076 32.14 15.77 -10.23
N LEU A 1077 32.16 16.94 -9.57
CA LEU A 1077 31.01 17.54 -8.87
C LEU A 1077 30.19 18.51 -9.74
N MET A 1078 30.76 19.08 -10.82
CA MET A 1078 30.03 19.95 -11.77
C MET A 1078 29.25 19.17 -12.84
N LEU A 1079 29.58 17.90 -13.04
CA LEU A 1079 28.94 16.95 -13.96
C LEU A 1079 28.05 16.01 -13.16
#